data_AF-A0A0U1MAF1-F1
#
_entry.id   AF-A0A0U1MAF1-F1
#
_cell.length_a   1.000
_cell.length_b   1.000
_cell.length_c   1.000
_cell.angle_alpha   90.00
_cell.angle_beta   90.00
_cell.angle_gamma   90.00
#
_symmetry.space_group_name_H-M   'P 1'
#
loop_
_entity.id
_entity.type
_entity.pdbx_description
1 polymer ?
#
loop_
_entity_poly.entity_id
_entity_poly.type
_entity_poly.pdbx_seq_one_letter_code
_entity_poly.pdbx_strand_id
1 'polypeptide(L)'
;MPRKDFLRDLGRASANPPGFFSGVHDIRLGDDDESICFSFAAPSRSDLVLEFQAVVSDLSEYPKTHEYLIFSLSSTVPSAVVDALDTVRPAVAGAPIHDLFTTVSDALGSAVSASHDLLRGEEDQPSGYESLMEEGSDNEAAWEDDAFDEDQQFFGAAHQEMTQTKQSACLRFDLRAAKVAGFKVGYLGSLTGLIALSISCRIAKLGLSDEVMQAWGVDPSQYLVLLMRFPHGYVSMAHVLEIEASKRATLVQMHVGLCASYKPTMAEVVHAFSHPADDDLLQKPPGSESDNPHRKLMPLFIETPLNTLLNERFLKIVEIRDRLALSWSGAELYFNNVQGMIQSSITMDSDEYMVQDGWDASVPDIVQADQFHAASSHDQMSLPLITMQFLLRHFVKCPEFCLVCHCKIDMNFEALKPYVCSKPLCLYQYMALGIGHSVEWEILQQPFVIDLLISFTYASAAANALEDFPEGLGVMVPRIGQGTYKGNLHPSNLQLTISTDDKDEQFLRPGHWVLIMGPENDCSSDWHCRVQNTSNWPVVDLGTPIVAKMSQPAPPTKNKAQGRVVHFLAYDNNFDHLAVQQDKCQAIKSILDTLPDVMAMKSFLESIPSSSRRLLASWDRISPSAFDILRWIVASNRSCIMQDSEISGKQGARPNANLISGMKGYLQFRFAQGSPDKENKFFRAITTNVPKSPYPTLYAWHGSPLCNWHGIIREGLMYKKVTHGRAFGDGVYMAQHFSTSLGYTARSYAGGWPNSLLHINTALSLNEVINKPKKFQNHANGIYVVQNIEWIQTRYLFVNCQLENQTAKSTSSGEEESKTHKAPSKKLEYYPQEEGYMACGPTGLPIYIPMTALNQRRREALGITEQEPQTPPKASVETKKRGRKRKSSSKSAPKSTDSRVYDVSESRPVEDDCDNTSVATMDEDLAVLFSETEDEAIDSGKKKKRAQMTPVTNFEPGKLDESSLKLLDPPSYATTTATKSLQQHLIQTLKVQERNASDELGWYIDPQLINNPYQWIVELHSFELTLPLGQDLHKAGIQSIVLEMRFPKDFPMSPPFVRVVRPRLLEFNQGGGGHVTQGGALCMELLTNSGWLPSCSIEAVLVSIRIALCSMEPKPARLLNGQTAKNVMEYSVHDAVSAYVRACNAHGWEVPKEFHSMAW
;
A
#
# COMPACT_ATOMS: atom_id res chain seq x y z
N MET A 1 -8.87 38.44 -2.43
CA MET A 1 -8.23 37.87 -3.63
C MET A 1 -6.90 38.59 -3.75
N PRO A 2 -5.79 37.99 -3.31
CA PRO A 2 -4.54 38.72 -3.04
C PRO A 2 -4.12 39.70 -4.15
N ARG A 3 -4.06 39.26 -5.42
CA ARG A 3 -3.83 40.13 -6.60
C ARG A 3 -4.77 41.33 -6.73
N LYS A 4 -6.07 41.16 -6.45
CA LYS A 4 -7.08 42.24 -6.49
C LYS A 4 -6.97 43.20 -5.31
N ASP A 5 -6.51 42.70 -4.17
CA ASP A 5 -6.21 43.49 -2.98
C ASP A 5 -4.91 44.31 -3.18
N PHE A 6 -3.88 43.71 -3.78
CA PHE A 6 -2.62 44.34 -4.21
C PHE A 6 -2.85 45.47 -5.22
N LEU A 7 -3.50 45.19 -6.36
CA LEU A 7 -3.75 46.18 -7.40
C LEU A 7 -4.61 47.36 -6.90
N ARG A 8 -5.53 47.14 -5.97
CA ARG A 8 -6.29 48.21 -5.31
C ARG A 8 -5.38 49.12 -4.48
N ASP A 9 -4.47 48.54 -3.71
CA ASP A 9 -3.64 49.31 -2.78
C ASP A 9 -2.46 49.99 -3.49
N LEU A 10 -1.96 49.40 -4.59
CA LEU A 10 -1.09 50.08 -5.55
C LEU A 10 -1.81 51.26 -6.23
N GLY A 11 -3.04 51.04 -6.73
CA GLY A 11 -3.85 52.10 -7.33
C GLY A 11 -4.26 53.22 -6.36
N ARG A 12 -4.23 52.96 -5.05
CA ARG A 12 -4.36 54.01 -4.01
C ARG A 12 -3.05 54.78 -3.82
N ALA A 13 -1.90 54.13 -3.90
CA ALA A 13 -0.59 54.78 -3.78
C ALA A 13 -0.30 55.70 -4.97
N SER A 14 -0.62 55.27 -6.20
CA SER A 14 -0.41 56.08 -7.42
C SER A 14 -1.47 57.18 -7.63
N ALA A 15 -2.66 57.07 -7.04
CA ALA A 15 -3.69 58.11 -7.08
C ALA A 15 -3.44 59.30 -6.11
N ASN A 16 -2.42 59.21 -5.25
CA ASN A 16 -2.01 60.33 -4.39
C ASN A 16 -1.31 61.44 -5.20
N PRO A 17 -1.44 62.72 -4.81
CA PRO A 17 -0.79 63.82 -5.52
C PRO A 17 0.74 63.72 -5.44
N PRO A 18 1.48 64.16 -6.48
CA PRO A 18 2.93 64.12 -6.48
C PRO A 18 3.50 64.95 -5.31
N GLY A 19 4.37 64.32 -4.52
CA GLY A 19 4.90 64.87 -3.27
C GLY A 19 4.18 64.42 -1.99
N PHE A 20 3.20 63.50 -2.06
CA PHE A 20 2.60 62.88 -0.86
C PHE A 20 3.59 62.03 -0.07
N PHE A 21 4.41 61.23 -0.76
CA PHE A 21 5.56 60.53 -0.19
C PHE A 21 6.83 61.38 -0.42
N SER A 22 7.74 61.45 0.55
CA SER A 22 8.87 62.40 0.50
C SER A 22 9.93 61.95 -0.49
N GLY A 23 9.97 62.59 -1.66
CA GLY A 23 10.90 62.25 -2.75
C GLY A 23 10.55 60.97 -3.53
N VAL A 24 9.50 60.21 -3.18
CA VAL A 24 9.05 59.05 -3.98
C VAL A 24 7.99 59.50 -5.00
N HIS A 25 8.28 59.26 -6.28
CA HIS A 25 7.51 59.72 -7.44
C HIS A 25 7.33 58.59 -8.47
N ASP A 26 6.46 58.81 -9.46
CA ASP A 26 6.16 57.92 -10.59
C ASP A 26 5.92 56.43 -10.24
N ILE A 27 5.01 56.21 -9.27
CA ILE A 27 4.60 54.88 -8.82
C ILE A 27 3.75 54.21 -9.91
N ARG A 28 4.31 53.17 -10.54
CA ARG A 28 3.70 52.39 -11.63
C ARG A 28 3.81 50.88 -11.38
N LEU A 29 2.95 50.07 -12.01
CA LEU A 29 3.16 48.62 -12.07
C LEU A 29 4.39 48.34 -12.95
N GLY A 30 5.18 47.32 -12.61
CA GLY A 30 6.30 46.87 -13.45
C GLY A 30 5.86 45.85 -14.51
N ASP A 31 6.82 45.28 -15.23
CA ASP A 31 6.57 44.36 -16.35
C ASP A 31 5.94 43.03 -15.89
N ASP A 32 6.27 42.57 -14.67
CA ASP A 32 5.61 41.45 -14.00
C ASP A 32 4.43 41.94 -13.14
N ASP A 33 3.31 41.22 -13.16
CA ASP A 33 2.06 41.44 -12.40
C ASP A 33 2.26 41.61 -10.87
N GLU A 34 3.41 41.17 -10.35
CA GLU A 34 3.77 41.14 -8.93
C GLU A 34 4.82 42.20 -8.56
N SER A 35 5.14 43.10 -9.49
CA SER A 35 6.21 44.10 -9.35
C SER A 35 5.72 45.56 -9.40
N ILE A 36 6.38 46.42 -8.64
CA ILE A 36 6.08 47.85 -8.52
C ILE A 36 7.34 48.65 -8.87
N CYS A 37 7.26 49.53 -9.86
CA CYS A 37 8.34 50.44 -10.22
C CYS A 37 8.06 51.84 -9.64
N PHE A 38 9.10 52.50 -9.14
CA PHE A 38 9.02 53.85 -8.58
C PHE A 38 10.37 54.56 -8.65
N SER A 39 10.35 55.89 -8.68
CA SER A 39 11.57 56.70 -8.82
C SER A 39 11.74 57.61 -7.59
N PHE A 40 12.91 57.59 -6.95
CA PHE A 40 13.24 58.41 -5.79
C PHE A 40 14.11 59.61 -6.21
N ALA A 41 13.64 60.82 -5.92
CA ALA A 41 14.36 62.08 -6.12
C ALA A 41 14.59 62.74 -4.75
N ALA A 42 15.86 62.94 -4.37
CA ALA A 42 16.18 63.47 -3.04
C ALA A 42 15.81 64.97 -2.90
N PRO A 43 15.05 65.39 -1.86
CA PRO A 43 14.72 66.81 -1.65
C PRO A 43 15.94 67.74 -1.48
N SER A 44 17.10 67.18 -1.13
CA SER A 44 18.38 67.87 -0.99
C SER A 44 19.27 67.83 -2.26
N ARG A 45 18.94 66.98 -3.25
CA ARG A 45 19.68 66.78 -4.51
C ARG A 45 18.71 66.46 -5.65
N SER A 46 18.23 67.51 -6.32
CA SER A 46 17.36 67.41 -7.51
C SER A 46 18.06 66.86 -8.76
N ASP A 47 19.35 66.54 -8.65
CA ASP A 47 20.22 65.96 -9.67
C ASP A 47 20.41 64.44 -9.52
N LEU A 48 20.02 63.86 -8.36
CA LEU A 48 20.08 62.42 -8.12
C LEU A 48 18.67 61.82 -8.09
N VAL A 49 18.26 61.23 -9.22
CA VAL A 49 17.04 60.42 -9.34
C VAL A 49 17.44 58.96 -9.50
N LEU A 50 16.93 58.08 -8.63
CA LEU A 50 17.20 56.65 -8.64
C LEU A 50 15.90 55.89 -8.91
N GLU A 51 15.91 54.96 -9.87
CA GLU A 51 14.75 54.10 -10.15
C GLU A 51 14.88 52.76 -9.43
N PHE A 52 13.79 52.30 -8.83
CA PHE A 52 13.71 51.07 -8.06
C PHE A 52 12.52 50.22 -8.50
N GLN A 53 12.69 48.90 -8.45
CA GLN A 53 11.63 47.90 -8.62
C GLN A 53 11.47 47.11 -7.32
N ALA A 54 10.29 47.16 -6.70
CA ALA A 54 9.94 46.31 -5.57
C ALA A 54 9.05 45.16 -6.06
N VAL A 55 9.56 43.93 -5.96
CA VAL A 55 8.82 42.70 -6.31
C VAL A 55 8.25 42.09 -5.03
N VAL A 56 6.99 41.65 -5.08
CA VAL A 56 6.40 40.83 -3.99
C VAL A 56 6.89 39.40 -4.15
N SER A 57 7.44 38.80 -3.09
CA SER A 57 8.10 37.48 -3.18
C SER A 57 7.12 36.32 -3.43
N ASP A 58 5.87 36.47 -2.98
CA ASP A 58 4.71 35.65 -3.34
C ASP A 58 3.47 36.53 -3.23
N LEU A 59 2.77 36.76 -4.34
CA LEU A 59 1.58 37.62 -4.37
C LEU A 59 0.36 37.01 -3.66
N SER A 60 0.33 35.69 -3.44
CA SER A 60 -0.76 34.99 -2.76
C SER A 60 -0.81 35.30 -1.25
N GLU A 61 0.33 35.69 -0.66
CA GLU A 61 0.44 36.07 0.75
C GLU A 61 0.04 37.53 1.05
N TYR A 62 -0.16 38.35 0.03
CA TYR A 62 -0.52 39.77 0.20
C TYR A 62 -1.95 39.94 0.79
N PRO A 63 -2.18 40.79 1.82
CA PRO A 63 -1.25 41.74 2.45
C PRO A 63 -0.73 41.31 3.83
N LYS A 64 -0.54 40.01 4.12
CA LYS A 64 -0.38 39.52 5.50
C LYS A 64 1.02 39.09 5.90
N THR A 65 1.73 38.38 5.02
CA THR A 65 3.02 37.73 5.31
C THR A 65 4.05 37.90 4.20
N HIS A 66 3.68 38.60 3.12
CA HIS A 66 4.53 38.84 1.95
C HIS A 66 5.80 39.65 2.26
N GLU A 67 6.92 39.32 1.60
CA GLU A 67 8.17 40.08 1.66
C GLU A 67 8.42 40.86 0.36
N TYR A 68 8.93 42.10 0.47
CA TYR A 68 9.29 42.93 -0.69
C TYR A 68 10.78 42.84 -1.01
N LEU A 69 11.11 42.40 -2.22
CA LEU A 69 12.45 42.42 -2.77
C LEU A 69 12.64 43.71 -3.58
N ILE A 70 13.30 44.70 -2.97
CA ILE A 70 13.62 45.98 -3.62
C ILE A 70 14.95 45.88 -4.36
N PHE A 71 14.96 46.21 -5.65
CA PHE A 71 16.12 46.27 -6.53
C PHE A 71 16.29 47.68 -7.11
N SER A 72 17.52 48.08 -7.42
CA SER A 72 17.79 49.29 -8.21
C SER A 72 17.81 48.96 -9.70
N LEU A 73 17.12 49.76 -10.49
CA LEU A 73 17.21 49.77 -11.95
C LEU A 73 18.27 50.77 -12.45
N SER A 74 18.62 51.76 -11.63
CA SER A 74 19.81 52.59 -11.85
C SER A 74 21.08 51.71 -11.73
N SER A 75 21.93 51.73 -12.76
CA SER A 75 23.14 50.89 -12.92
C SER A 75 24.22 51.12 -11.86
N THR A 76 24.13 52.25 -11.16
CA THR A 76 25.11 52.74 -10.20
C THR A 76 24.36 53.37 -9.03
N VAL A 77 24.77 53.00 -7.82
CA VAL A 77 24.06 53.32 -6.58
C VAL A 77 25.12 53.59 -5.51
N PRO A 78 25.02 54.68 -4.72
CA PRO A 78 25.92 54.88 -3.59
C PRO A 78 25.80 53.72 -2.60
N SER A 79 26.91 53.21 -2.05
CA SER A 79 26.87 52.06 -1.12
C SER A 79 25.93 52.28 0.06
N ALA A 80 25.92 53.50 0.62
CA ALA A 80 25.03 53.90 1.70
C ALA A 80 23.52 53.76 1.37
N VAL A 81 23.14 53.78 0.09
CA VAL A 81 21.76 53.49 -0.35
C VAL A 81 21.49 51.99 -0.40
N VAL A 82 22.49 51.17 -0.75
CA VAL A 82 22.38 49.69 -0.69
C VAL A 82 22.26 49.24 0.78
N ASP A 83 23.14 49.74 1.66
CA ASP A 83 23.13 49.47 3.10
C ASP A 83 21.77 49.86 3.74
N ALA A 84 21.19 50.97 3.29
CA ALA A 84 19.87 51.43 3.73
C ALA A 84 18.71 50.56 3.21
N LEU A 85 18.81 49.99 2.00
CA LEU A 85 17.80 49.08 1.45
C LEU A 85 17.87 47.67 2.06
N ASP A 86 19.04 47.20 2.47
CA ASP A 86 19.16 45.96 3.27
C ASP A 86 18.65 46.13 4.69
N THR A 87 18.79 47.34 5.27
CA THR A 87 18.06 47.72 6.50
C THR A 87 16.55 47.87 6.24
N VAL A 88 16.21 48.31 5.02
CA VAL A 88 14.88 48.38 4.37
C VAL A 88 14.01 47.14 4.62
N ARG A 89 14.46 46.05 3.97
CA ARG A 89 13.75 44.79 3.72
C ARG A 89 13.05 44.17 4.96
N PRO A 90 13.73 43.90 6.10
CA PRO A 90 13.09 43.28 7.25
C PRO A 90 12.08 44.18 7.98
N ALA A 91 12.09 45.50 7.75
CA ALA A 91 11.15 46.43 8.37
C ALA A 91 9.82 46.56 7.61
N VAL A 92 9.75 46.09 6.35
CA VAL A 92 8.57 46.21 5.47
C VAL A 92 7.91 44.86 5.15
N ALA A 93 8.37 43.75 5.74
CA ALA A 93 7.72 42.45 5.64
C ALA A 93 6.28 42.49 6.21
N GLY A 94 5.30 42.00 5.46
CA GLY A 94 3.88 42.08 5.79
C GLY A 94 3.26 43.49 5.77
N ALA A 95 4.01 44.53 5.36
CA ALA A 95 3.52 45.90 5.33
C ALA A 95 2.70 46.22 4.05
N PRO A 96 1.69 47.10 4.12
CA PRO A 96 0.99 47.59 2.92
C PRO A 96 1.89 48.52 2.10
N ILE A 97 1.59 48.66 0.80
CA ILE A 97 2.39 49.43 -0.17
C ILE A 97 2.63 50.90 0.26
N HIS A 98 1.68 51.50 0.99
CA HIS A 98 1.83 52.84 1.57
C HIS A 98 3.00 52.95 2.58
N ASP A 99 3.14 51.94 3.44
CA ASP A 99 4.11 51.94 4.53
C ASP A 99 5.48 51.50 4.02
N LEU A 100 5.52 50.65 2.98
CA LEU A 100 6.71 50.41 2.15
C LEU A 100 7.29 51.73 1.63
N PHE A 101 6.51 52.53 0.90
CA PHE A 101 7.00 53.80 0.32
C PHE A 101 7.41 54.82 1.39
N THR A 102 6.71 54.87 2.52
CA THR A 102 7.07 55.76 3.63
C THR A 102 8.40 55.35 4.26
N THR A 103 8.59 54.05 4.55
CA THR A 103 9.81 53.52 5.17
C THR A 103 11.02 53.63 4.23
N VAL A 104 10.83 53.37 2.93
CA VAL A 104 11.86 53.56 1.90
C VAL A 104 12.21 55.04 1.73
N SER A 105 11.21 55.93 1.70
CA SER A 105 11.39 57.39 1.67
C SER A 105 12.29 57.88 2.81
N ASP A 106 11.97 57.51 4.05
CA ASP A 106 12.72 57.97 5.23
C ASP A 106 14.13 57.37 5.30
N ALA A 107 14.31 56.10 4.93
CA ALA A 107 15.61 55.44 4.90
C ALA A 107 16.53 56.02 3.80
N LEU A 108 16.02 56.18 2.57
CA LEU A 108 16.77 56.79 1.47
C LEU A 108 17.06 58.28 1.72
N GLY A 109 16.09 59.02 2.25
CA GLY A 109 16.29 60.42 2.66
C GLY A 109 17.38 60.57 3.72
N SER A 110 17.42 59.65 4.69
CA SER A 110 18.47 59.60 5.72
C SER A 110 19.83 59.22 5.13
N ALA A 111 19.91 58.21 4.26
CA ALA A 111 21.14 57.75 3.63
C ALA A 111 21.76 58.82 2.71
N VAL A 112 20.94 59.47 1.87
CA VAL A 112 21.40 60.57 1.01
C VAL A 112 21.83 61.77 1.85
N SER A 113 21.12 62.09 2.94
CA SER A 113 21.54 63.15 3.86
C SER A 113 22.86 62.83 4.59
N ALA A 114 23.09 61.57 4.97
CA ALA A 114 24.35 61.15 5.58
C ALA A 114 25.52 61.15 4.58
N SER A 115 25.27 60.83 3.30
CA SER A 115 26.31 60.82 2.26
C SER A 115 26.91 62.20 1.95
N HIS A 116 26.20 63.28 2.32
CA HIS A 116 26.67 64.67 2.21
C HIS A 116 27.98 64.92 2.99
N ASP A 117 28.20 64.23 4.12
CA ASP A 117 29.37 64.45 4.97
C ASP A 117 30.63 63.67 4.53
N LEU A 118 30.53 62.77 3.54
CA LEU A 118 31.62 61.87 3.16
C LEU A 118 32.12 61.96 1.71
N LEU A 119 31.31 62.38 0.74
CA LEU A 119 31.71 62.41 -0.68
C LEU A 119 31.49 63.76 -1.36
N ARG A 120 32.35 64.73 -1.02
CA ARG A 120 32.59 65.92 -1.85
C ARG A 120 33.76 65.68 -2.81
N GLY A 121 33.54 64.83 -3.82
CA GLY A 121 34.50 64.56 -4.90
C GLY A 121 34.16 63.31 -5.72
N GLU A 122 33.57 63.54 -6.89
CA GLU A 122 33.86 62.91 -8.21
C GLU A 122 33.84 61.35 -8.33
N GLU A 123 33.20 60.71 -9.32
CA GLU A 123 32.21 61.15 -10.34
C GLU A 123 31.51 59.91 -10.99
N ASP A 124 30.23 60.05 -11.36
CA ASP A 124 29.32 59.32 -12.30
C ASP A 124 29.55 57.82 -12.71
N GLN A 125 28.56 56.90 -12.70
CA GLN A 125 27.25 56.87 -13.42
C GLN A 125 27.37 56.92 -14.97
N PRO A 126 26.41 56.45 -15.84
CA PRO A 126 24.99 56.05 -15.63
C PRO A 126 24.67 54.69 -16.35
N SER A 127 23.55 54.47 -17.07
CA SER A 127 22.20 54.04 -16.60
C SER A 127 21.42 53.22 -17.67
N GLY A 128 20.56 52.26 -17.27
CA GLY A 128 19.58 51.57 -18.15
C GLY A 128 20.15 50.43 -19.02
N TYR A 129 19.45 49.82 -20.01
CA TYR A 129 18.12 50.03 -20.64
C TYR A 129 17.83 48.79 -21.58
N GLU A 130 16.64 48.40 -22.11
CA GLU A 130 15.23 48.85 -22.04
C GLU A 130 14.24 47.85 -22.76
N SER A 131 12.92 47.94 -22.48
CA SER A 131 11.76 47.98 -23.43
C SER A 131 11.07 46.76 -24.14
N LEU A 132 9.82 46.47 -23.71
CA LEU A 132 8.50 46.57 -24.41
C LEU A 132 7.99 45.68 -25.61
N MET A 133 6.62 45.66 -25.69
CA MET A 133 5.65 45.40 -26.81
C MET A 133 5.09 43.95 -26.98
N GLU A 134 3.77 43.67 -26.85
CA GLU A 134 2.54 44.01 -27.66
C GLU A 134 2.44 43.19 -28.98
N GLU A 135 1.31 42.66 -29.49
CA GLU A 135 -0.16 42.61 -29.20
C GLU A 135 -0.65 41.11 -29.09
N GLY A 136 -1.91 40.68 -28.86
CA GLY A 136 -3.23 41.29 -28.55
C GLY A 136 -4.45 40.45 -29.07
N SER A 137 -5.69 40.90 -28.83
CA SER A 137 -7.01 40.44 -29.39
C SER A 137 -7.79 39.27 -28.72
N ASP A 138 -9.12 39.43 -28.64
CA ASP A 138 -10.10 38.54 -27.96
C ASP A 138 -10.81 37.52 -28.89
N ASN A 139 -11.42 36.45 -28.33
CA ASN A 139 -12.89 36.32 -28.22
C ASN A 139 -13.41 34.97 -27.66
N GLU A 140 -14.41 35.08 -26.77
CA GLU A 140 -15.60 34.20 -26.56
C GLU A 140 -15.48 32.68 -26.27
N ALA A 141 -16.54 32.14 -25.66
CA ALA A 141 -16.52 30.84 -24.95
C ALA A 141 -17.32 29.70 -25.61
N ALA A 142 -16.90 28.47 -25.32
CA ALA A 142 -17.68 27.23 -25.48
C ALA A 142 -17.39 26.28 -24.30
N TRP A 143 -18.30 25.35 -24.03
CA TRP A 143 -18.15 24.30 -23.01
C TRP A 143 -17.93 22.95 -23.70
N GLU A 144 -16.90 22.20 -23.32
CA GLU A 144 -16.75 20.78 -23.64
C GLU A 144 -15.99 20.08 -22.49
N ASP A 145 -16.36 18.83 -22.20
CA ASP A 145 -15.61 17.97 -21.26
C ASP A 145 -14.38 17.42 -21.98
N ASP A 146 -13.20 17.51 -21.34
CA ASP A 146 -12.08 16.61 -21.67
C ASP A 146 -11.28 16.31 -20.39
N ALA A 147 -10.99 15.03 -20.17
CA ALA A 147 -10.25 14.56 -19.00
C ALA A 147 -8.82 14.21 -19.42
N PHE A 148 -7.83 14.94 -18.87
CA PHE A 148 -6.41 14.78 -19.18
C PHE A 148 -5.56 14.78 -17.91
N ASP A 149 -4.38 14.16 -17.96
CA ASP A 149 -3.57 13.78 -16.80
C ASP A 149 -3.10 14.95 -15.91
N GLU A 150 -3.63 15.04 -14.69
CA GLU A 150 -3.05 15.83 -13.59
C GLU A 150 -2.04 14.99 -12.76
N ASP A 151 -0.93 14.57 -13.37
CA ASP A 151 0.18 13.90 -12.65
C ASP A 151 1.56 14.59 -12.84
N GLN A 152 1.57 15.78 -13.48
CA GLN A 152 2.81 16.54 -13.74
C GLN A 152 2.63 18.07 -13.63
N GLN A 153 2.48 18.61 -12.42
CA GLN A 153 2.96 19.96 -12.00
C GLN A 153 2.50 20.37 -10.58
N PHE A 154 3.12 19.89 -9.48
CA PHE A 154 3.19 20.67 -8.23
C PHE A 154 4.24 20.18 -7.20
N PHE A 155 5.50 20.61 -7.32
CA PHE A 155 6.49 20.46 -6.24
C PHE A 155 7.33 21.74 -6.05
N GLY A 156 6.78 22.64 -5.24
CA GLY A 156 7.46 23.83 -4.72
C GLY A 156 7.40 23.90 -3.19
N ALA A 157 8.52 24.34 -2.60
CA ALA A 157 8.72 24.71 -1.20
C ALA A 157 8.57 23.62 -0.09
N ALA A 158 9.46 23.76 0.90
CA ALA A 158 9.49 23.13 2.22
C ALA A 158 9.82 21.63 2.32
N HIS A 159 11.05 21.25 1.93
CA HIS A 159 11.79 20.21 2.65
C HIS A 159 12.89 20.88 3.50
N GLN A 160 12.94 20.59 4.80
CA GLN A 160 14.12 20.86 5.62
C GLN A 160 15.14 19.74 5.41
N GLU A 161 16.38 20.09 5.08
CA GLU A 161 17.44 19.11 4.81
C GLU A 161 17.92 18.44 6.11
N MET A 162 17.27 17.33 6.49
CA MET A 162 17.74 16.47 7.57
C MET A 162 18.98 15.68 7.12
N THR A 163 20.16 16.18 7.49
CA THR A 163 21.49 15.59 7.23
C THR A 163 21.52 14.05 7.30
N GLN A 164 22.10 13.40 6.29
CA GLN A 164 22.08 11.93 6.10
C GLN A 164 22.48 11.13 7.35
N THR A 165 23.47 11.60 8.12
CA THR A 165 23.90 10.98 9.39
C THR A 165 22.74 10.84 10.38
N LYS A 166 21.88 11.87 10.50
CA LYS A 166 20.67 11.86 11.33
C LYS A 166 19.60 10.92 10.79
N GLN A 167 19.33 10.95 9.48
CA GLN A 167 18.38 9.99 8.85
C GLN A 167 18.76 8.54 9.18
N SER A 168 20.04 8.19 9.05
CA SER A 168 20.52 6.84 9.37
C SER A 168 20.53 6.52 10.87
N ALA A 169 20.61 7.51 11.75
CA ALA A 169 20.53 7.34 13.20
C ALA A 169 19.08 7.11 13.64
N CYS A 170 18.13 7.94 13.16
CA CYS A 170 16.70 7.76 13.39
C CYS A 170 16.22 6.38 12.87
N LEU A 171 16.58 6.02 11.64
CA LEU A 171 16.25 4.71 11.08
C LEU A 171 16.73 3.54 11.97
N ARG A 172 17.96 3.60 12.50
CA ARG A 172 18.46 2.57 13.42
C ARG A 172 17.69 2.56 14.73
N PHE A 173 17.40 3.72 15.32
CA PHE A 173 16.58 3.82 16.53
C PHE A 173 15.20 3.19 16.32
N ASP A 174 14.56 3.50 15.19
CA ASP A 174 13.22 3.02 14.84
C ASP A 174 13.17 1.51 14.57
N LEU A 175 14.12 0.97 13.81
CA LEU A 175 14.23 -0.48 13.58
C LEU A 175 14.58 -1.23 14.87
N ARG A 176 15.34 -0.62 15.78
CA ARG A 176 15.61 -1.17 17.13
C ARG A 176 14.37 -1.16 18.01
N ALA A 177 13.59 -0.09 18.02
CA ALA A 177 12.33 -0.01 18.75
C ALA A 177 11.35 -1.11 18.31
N ALA A 178 11.16 -1.28 17.00
CA ALA A 178 10.33 -2.35 16.45
C ALA A 178 10.85 -3.76 16.80
N LYS A 179 12.18 -3.97 16.78
CA LYS A 179 12.79 -5.25 17.18
C LYS A 179 12.65 -5.55 18.68
N VAL A 180 12.78 -4.53 19.55
CA VAL A 180 12.57 -4.65 21.00
C VAL A 180 11.10 -4.94 21.33
N ALA A 181 10.16 -4.41 20.55
CA ALA A 181 8.73 -4.75 20.62
C ALA A 181 8.40 -6.19 20.15
N GLY A 182 9.38 -6.98 19.72
CA GLY A 182 9.21 -8.40 19.35
C GLY A 182 8.98 -8.67 17.87
N PHE A 183 9.01 -7.64 17.01
CA PHE A 183 8.86 -7.80 15.57
C PHE A 183 10.16 -8.22 14.88
N LYS A 184 10.04 -8.95 13.76
CA LYS A 184 11.17 -9.13 12.84
C LYS A 184 11.21 -7.92 11.92
N VAL A 185 12.40 -7.44 11.62
CA VAL A 185 12.63 -6.24 10.79
C VAL A 185 13.68 -6.54 9.72
N GLY A 186 13.54 -5.90 8.57
CA GLY A 186 14.57 -5.85 7.54
C GLY A 186 14.35 -4.69 6.57
N TYR A 187 15.33 -4.42 5.72
CA TYR A 187 15.29 -3.31 4.76
C TYR A 187 15.65 -3.77 3.34
N LEU A 188 15.16 -3.04 2.34
CA LEU A 188 15.34 -3.30 0.91
C LEU A 188 15.61 -1.96 0.21
N GLY A 189 16.65 -1.88 -0.61
CA GLY A 189 17.06 -0.67 -1.32
C GLY A 189 18.29 0.00 -0.72
N SER A 190 18.56 1.26 -1.09
CA SER A 190 19.69 2.02 -0.54
C SER A 190 19.28 2.80 0.70
N LEU A 191 20.15 2.84 1.71
CA LEU A 191 19.99 3.68 2.90
C LEU A 191 20.07 5.19 2.58
N THR A 192 20.52 5.57 1.39
CA THR A 192 20.75 6.96 0.95
C THR A 192 19.77 7.44 -0.14
N GLY A 193 18.64 6.75 -0.33
CA GLY A 193 17.69 7.06 -1.40
C GLY A 193 16.39 6.29 -1.22
N LEU A 194 15.87 5.69 -2.30
CA LEU A 194 14.64 4.91 -2.24
C LEU A 194 14.85 3.67 -1.37
N ILE A 195 14.21 3.68 -0.20
CA ILE A 195 14.27 2.64 0.83
C ILE A 195 12.87 2.07 1.07
N ALA A 196 12.78 0.74 1.16
CA ALA A 196 11.59 0.02 1.59
C ALA A 196 11.90 -0.76 2.87
N LEU A 197 11.19 -0.44 3.95
CA LEU A 197 11.26 -1.18 5.21
C LEU A 197 10.25 -2.33 5.20
N SER A 198 10.64 -3.45 5.80
CA SER A 198 9.82 -4.65 5.97
C SER A 198 9.74 -4.99 7.46
N ILE A 199 8.58 -4.76 8.06
CA ILE A 199 8.30 -5.02 9.49
C ILE A 199 7.30 -6.17 9.53
N SER A 200 7.56 -7.21 10.31
CA SER A 200 6.70 -8.39 10.27
C SER A 200 6.51 -9.13 11.59
N CYS A 201 5.29 -9.65 11.74
CA CYS A 201 4.86 -10.46 12.87
C CYS A 201 4.37 -11.82 12.38
N ARG A 202 4.82 -12.90 13.02
CA ARG A 202 4.33 -14.26 12.75
C ARG A 202 2.88 -14.36 13.23
N ILE A 203 1.98 -14.91 12.41
CA ILE A 203 0.54 -15.01 12.73
C ILE A 203 0.28 -15.70 14.09
N ALA A 204 1.08 -16.71 14.43
CA ALA A 204 1.01 -17.39 15.74
C ALA A 204 1.21 -16.48 16.96
N LYS A 205 1.91 -15.34 16.85
CA LYS A 205 2.10 -14.40 17.99
C LYS A 205 0.90 -13.44 18.18
N LEU A 206 -0.14 -13.52 17.33
CA LEU A 206 -1.31 -12.63 17.37
C LEU A 206 -2.49 -13.13 18.20
N GLY A 207 -2.44 -14.37 18.71
CA GLY A 207 -3.51 -14.94 19.55
C GLY A 207 -4.81 -15.30 18.82
N LEU A 208 -4.82 -15.32 17.48
CA LEU A 208 -5.98 -15.71 16.69
C LEU A 208 -6.32 -17.20 16.91
N SER A 209 -7.61 -17.51 17.03
CA SER A 209 -8.08 -18.90 17.12
C SER A 209 -7.96 -19.63 15.78
N ASP A 210 -7.88 -20.97 15.81
CA ASP A 210 -7.87 -21.79 14.58
C ASP A 210 -9.10 -21.56 13.69
N GLU A 211 -10.24 -21.21 14.28
CA GLU A 211 -11.48 -20.91 13.55
C GLU A 211 -11.37 -19.58 12.77
N VAL A 212 -10.75 -18.57 13.37
CA VAL A 212 -10.45 -17.27 12.73
C VAL A 212 -9.37 -17.45 11.65
N MET A 213 -8.28 -18.16 11.97
CA MET A 213 -7.23 -18.45 10.99
C MET A 213 -7.76 -19.21 9.76
N GLN A 214 -8.65 -20.21 9.96
CA GLN A 214 -9.31 -20.92 8.87
C GLN A 214 -10.25 -20.00 8.05
N ALA A 215 -10.99 -19.11 8.71
CA ALA A 215 -11.91 -18.18 8.05
C ALA A 215 -11.20 -17.07 7.25
N TRP A 216 -9.99 -16.67 7.67
CA TRP A 216 -9.16 -15.63 7.05
C TRP A 216 -8.11 -16.19 6.06
N GLY A 217 -7.99 -17.51 5.94
CA GLY A 217 -7.04 -18.17 5.04
C GLY A 217 -5.57 -17.92 5.41
N VAL A 218 -5.25 -17.75 6.69
CA VAL A 218 -3.90 -17.49 7.20
C VAL A 218 -3.34 -18.69 7.98
N ASP A 219 -2.03 -18.94 7.85
CA ASP A 219 -1.35 -20.03 8.56
C ASP A 219 -0.44 -19.50 9.69
N PRO A 220 -0.33 -20.20 10.84
CA PRO A 220 0.51 -19.79 11.98
C PRO A 220 2.03 -19.81 11.70
N SER A 221 2.45 -20.37 10.56
CA SER A 221 3.83 -20.29 10.04
C SER A 221 4.10 -19.06 9.17
N GLN A 222 3.06 -18.36 8.70
CA GLN A 222 3.20 -17.16 7.88
C GLN A 222 3.51 -15.92 8.74
N TYR A 223 4.05 -14.91 8.08
CA TYR A 223 4.25 -13.57 8.59
C TYR A 223 3.24 -12.62 7.94
N LEU A 224 2.57 -11.82 8.77
CA LEU A 224 1.97 -10.56 8.33
C LEU A 224 3.12 -9.56 8.14
N VAL A 225 3.23 -8.99 6.95
CA VAL A 225 4.30 -8.07 6.56
C VAL A 225 3.71 -6.70 6.24
N LEU A 226 4.20 -5.69 6.95
CA LEU A 226 4.04 -4.28 6.64
C LEU A 226 5.26 -3.82 5.83
N LEU A 227 5.02 -3.34 4.62
CA LEU A 227 6.00 -2.68 3.76
C LEU A 227 5.80 -1.16 3.84
N MET A 228 6.88 -0.42 4.01
CA MET A 228 6.88 1.05 4.04
C MET A 228 7.96 1.59 3.08
N ARG A 229 7.54 2.11 1.93
CA ARG A 229 8.42 2.69 0.90
C ARG A 229 8.51 4.20 1.12
N PHE A 230 9.73 4.70 1.21
CA PHE A 230 10.04 6.12 1.31
C PHE A 230 10.74 6.55 0.01
N PRO A 231 10.08 7.28 -0.91
CA PRO A 231 10.67 7.67 -2.18
C PRO A 231 11.89 8.59 -2.04
N HIS A 232 11.87 9.47 -1.04
CA HIS A 232 12.83 10.57 -0.84
C HIS A 232 13.79 10.34 0.34
N GLY A 233 14.00 9.07 0.74
CA GLY A 233 14.79 8.71 1.93
C GLY A 233 13.96 8.69 3.22
N TYR A 234 14.54 8.15 4.30
CA TYR A 234 13.80 7.86 5.53
C TYR A 234 13.38 9.12 6.30
N VAL A 235 12.13 9.12 6.80
CA VAL A 235 11.52 10.23 7.55
C VAL A 235 11.07 9.76 8.93
N SER A 236 11.48 10.49 9.97
CA SER A 236 11.12 10.24 11.37
C SER A 236 9.73 10.81 11.73
N MET A 237 9.10 10.26 12.77
CA MET A 237 7.74 10.60 13.23
C MET A 237 7.51 12.11 13.40
N ALA A 238 8.44 12.82 14.07
CA ALA A 238 8.33 14.26 14.30
C ALA A 238 8.20 15.06 13.00
N HIS A 239 9.03 14.76 11.99
CA HIS A 239 9.01 15.47 10.72
C HIS A 239 7.75 15.20 9.89
N VAL A 240 7.13 14.01 10.05
CA VAL A 240 5.82 13.73 9.44
C VAL A 240 4.72 14.58 10.07
N LEU A 241 4.77 14.84 11.38
CA LEU A 241 3.78 15.68 12.08
C LEU A 241 3.93 17.18 11.74
N GLU A 242 5.16 17.65 11.51
CA GLU A 242 5.46 19.04 11.13
C GLU A 242 4.94 19.42 9.73
N ILE A 243 4.96 18.48 8.78
CA ILE A 243 4.57 18.73 7.38
C ILE A 243 3.05 18.78 7.21
N GLU A 244 2.57 19.63 6.29
CA GLU A 244 1.15 19.75 5.94
C GLU A 244 0.50 18.42 5.51
N ALA A 245 -0.73 18.17 5.98
CA ALA A 245 -1.44 16.91 5.79
C ALA A 245 -1.74 16.53 4.33
N SER A 246 -1.63 17.47 3.38
CA SER A 246 -1.68 17.26 1.93
C SER A 246 -0.40 16.60 1.40
N LYS A 247 0.77 17.12 1.80
CA LYS A 247 2.10 16.67 1.33
C LYS A 247 2.55 15.34 1.96
N ARG A 248 1.90 14.86 3.03
CA ARG A 248 2.33 13.63 3.74
C ARG A 248 2.21 12.33 2.93
N ALA A 249 1.24 12.23 2.01
CA ALA A 249 1.00 10.99 1.26
C ALA A 249 2.12 10.64 0.27
N THR A 250 2.97 11.61 -0.10
CA THR A 250 4.13 11.40 -1.00
C THR A 250 5.44 11.13 -0.25
N LEU A 251 5.45 11.25 1.08
CA LEU A 251 6.61 10.95 1.94
C LEU A 251 6.78 9.44 2.20
N VAL A 252 5.67 8.73 2.41
CA VAL A 252 5.66 7.30 2.76
C VAL A 252 4.45 6.59 2.15
N GLN A 253 4.72 5.55 1.37
CA GLN A 253 3.71 4.63 0.82
C GLN A 253 3.72 3.34 1.65
N MET A 254 2.54 2.84 2.02
CA MET A 254 2.37 1.67 2.90
C MET A 254 1.62 0.55 2.19
N HIS A 255 2.08 -0.70 2.35
CA HIS A 255 1.43 -1.88 1.76
C HIS A 255 1.48 -3.06 2.74
N VAL A 256 0.38 -3.82 2.85
CA VAL A 256 0.25 -4.97 3.76
C VAL A 256 0.03 -6.26 2.98
N GLY A 257 0.80 -7.30 3.29
CA GLY A 257 0.62 -8.63 2.70
C GLY A 257 1.05 -9.76 3.61
N LEU A 258 0.90 -10.99 3.14
CA LEU A 258 1.35 -12.21 3.81
C LEU A 258 2.62 -12.74 3.15
N CYS A 259 3.56 -13.30 3.92
CA CYS A 259 4.74 -13.96 3.37
C CYS A 259 5.13 -15.19 4.21
N ALA A 260 5.80 -16.17 3.60
CA ALA A 260 6.38 -17.30 4.34
C ALA A 260 7.74 -16.97 4.99
N SER A 261 8.34 -15.84 4.60
CA SER A 261 9.54 -15.24 5.17
C SER A 261 9.17 -13.95 5.92
N TYR A 262 10.05 -13.48 6.82
CA TYR A 262 9.90 -12.17 7.46
C TYR A 262 10.14 -10.99 6.50
N LYS A 263 10.74 -11.26 5.32
CA LYS A 263 11.21 -10.30 4.31
C LYS A 263 10.97 -10.84 2.88
N PRO A 264 10.15 -10.16 2.05
CA PRO A 264 9.91 -10.57 0.65
C PRO A 264 11.11 -10.28 -0.27
N THR A 265 11.00 -10.53 -1.57
CA THR A 265 12.02 -10.14 -2.57
C THR A 265 11.83 -8.70 -3.05
N MET A 266 12.89 -8.07 -3.58
CA MET A 266 12.81 -6.72 -4.14
C MET A 266 11.80 -6.61 -5.29
N ALA A 267 11.71 -7.62 -6.17
CA ALA A 267 10.78 -7.61 -7.30
C ALA A 267 9.31 -7.60 -6.84
N GLU A 268 8.99 -8.36 -5.79
CA GLU A 268 7.65 -8.39 -5.19
C GLU A 268 7.33 -7.07 -4.46
N VAL A 269 8.33 -6.38 -3.88
CA VAL A 269 8.16 -5.03 -3.30
C VAL A 269 7.94 -3.96 -4.36
N VAL A 270 8.67 -3.99 -5.49
CA VAL A 270 8.43 -3.05 -6.60
C VAL A 270 6.99 -3.23 -7.12
N HIS A 271 6.57 -4.46 -7.42
CA HIS A 271 5.21 -4.77 -7.86
C HIS A 271 4.13 -4.35 -6.84
N ALA A 272 4.39 -4.45 -5.53
CA ALA A 272 3.47 -4.00 -4.49
C ALA A 272 3.22 -2.47 -4.46
N PHE A 273 4.06 -1.69 -5.15
CA PHE A 273 3.95 -0.23 -5.28
C PHE A 273 3.97 0.26 -6.75
N SER A 274 3.72 -0.61 -7.73
CA SER A 274 3.49 -0.25 -9.14
C SER A 274 2.01 0.06 -9.38
N HIS A 275 1.69 0.99 -10.29
CA HIS A 275 0.30 1.20 -10.71
C HIS A 275 -0.11 0.16 -11.78
N PRO A 276 -1.40 -0.23 -11.87
CA PRO A 276 -1.87 -1.20 -12.86
C PRO A 276 -1.71 -0.80 -14.34
N ALA A 277 -1.30 0.45 -14.62
CA ALA A 277 -1.09 0.97 -15.98
C ALA A 277 0.37 0.82 -16.47
N ASP A 278 1.36 0.79 -15.57
CA ASP A 278 2.80 0.71 -15.94
C ASP A 278 3.26 -0.71 -16.33
N ASP A 279 2.40 -1.71 -16.10
CA ASP A 279 2.76 -3.14 -16.09
C ASP A 279 3.21 -3.66 -17.47
N ASP A 280 2.79 -3.01 -18.57
CA ASP A 280 3.13 -3.37 -19.95
C ASP A 280 4.56 -2.93 -20.38
N LEU A 281 5.23 -2.08 -19.58
CA LEU A 281 6.58 -1.56 -19.90
C LEU A 281 7.73 -2.34 -19.25
N LEU A 282 7.48 -3.15 -18.22
CA LEU A 282 8.51 -3.79 -17.40
C LEU A 282 8.98 -5.15 -17.94
N GLN A 283 9.69 -5.13 -19.07
CA GLN A 283 10.33 -6.34 -19.61
C GLN A 283 11.42 -6.89 -18.66
N LYS A 284 11.31 -8.17 -18.28
CA LYS A 284 12.20 -8.82 -17.29
C LYS A 284 13.67 -8.89 -17.74
N PRO A 285 14.63 -8.37 -16.94
CA PRO A 285 16.03 -8.74 -17.06
C PRO A 285 16.26 -10.17 -16.54
N PRO A 286 16.94 -11.07 -17.27
CA PRO A 286 17.18 -12.44 -16.83
C PRO A 286 18.40 -12.54 -15.90
N GLY A 287 18.23 -13.00 -14.65
CA GLY A 287 19.36 -13.48 -13.83
C GLY A 287 19.36 -13.24 -12.32
N SER A 288 18.36 -12.58 -11.74
CA SER A 288 18.29 -12.32 -10.29
C SER A 288 17.54 -13.43 -9.50
N GLU A 289 17.60 -13.41 -8.16
CA GLU A 289 16.99 -14.37 -7.21
C GLU A 289 15.44 -14.38 -7.18
N SER A 290 14.79 -14.12 -8.31
CA SER A 290 13.37 -13.80 -8.45
C SER A 290 12.38 -14.96 -8.21
N ASP A 291 12.87 -16.18 -7.94
CA ASP A 291 12.07 -17.41 -8.02
C ASP A 291 12.06 -18.25 -6.71
N ASN A 292 12.39 -17.64 -5.57
CA ASN A 292 12.28 -18.30 -4.26
C ASN A 292 10.83 -18.24 -3.73
N PRO A 293 10.07 -19.36 -3.71
CA PRO A 293 8.65 -19.34 -3.37
C PRO A 293 8.37 -18.94 -1.91
N HIS A 294 9.37 -19.04 -1.03
CA HIS A 294 9.23 -18.66 0.39
C HIS A 294 9.34 -17.15 0.63
N ARG A 295 9.77 -16.35 -0.37
CA ARG A 295 9.87 -14.88 -0.30
C ARG A 295 8.88 -14.15 -1.22
N LYS A 296 7.92 -14.86 -1.80
CA LYS A 296 6.78 -14.29 -2.53
C LYS A 296 5.83 -13.56 -1.58
N LEU A 297 5.26 -12.43 -2.00
CA LEU A 297 4.20 -11.73 -1.29
C LEU A 297 2.85 -12.32 -1.72
N MET A 298 1.99 -12.62 -0.74
CA MET A 298 0.66 -13.21 -0.93
C MET A 298 -0.41 -12.21 -0.50
N PRO A 299 -1.51 -12.08 -1.27
CA PRO A 299 -2.55 -11.09 -1.00
C PRO A 299 -3.35 -11.43 0.25
N LEU A 300 -3.84 -10.41 0.94
CA LEU A 300 -4.66 -10.55 2.15
C LEU A 300 -6.15 -10.30 1.84
N PHE A 301 -7.06 -11.01 2.52
CA PHE A 301 -8.51 -10.92 2.29
C PHE A 301 -9.12 -9.51 2.54
N ILE A 302 -8.39 -8.65 3.27
CA ILE A 302 -8.69 -7.24 3.55
C ILE A 302 -7.55 -6.31 3.14
N GLU A 303 -6.72 -6.71 2.18
CA GLU A 303 -5.59 -5.92 1.69
C GLU A 303 -5.99 -4.52 1.24
N THR A 304 -6.94 -4.39 0.30
CA THR A 304 -7.35 -3.07 -0.22
C THR A 304 -7.90 -2.16 0.89
N PRO A 305 -8.85 -2.59 1.75
CA PRO A 305 -9.25 -1.81 2.92
C PRO A 305 -8.11 -1.34 3.83
N LEU A 306 -7.11 -2.19 4.13
CA LEU A 306 -5.99 -1.83 5.00
C LEU A 306 -5.01 -0.88 4.32
N ASN A 307 -4.70 -1.10 3.04
CA ASN A 307 -3.83 -0.22 2.26
C ASN A 307 -4.47 1.17 2.07
N THR A 308 -5.77 1.24 1.77
CA THR A 308 -6.55 2.50 1.76
C THR A 308 -6.49 3.22 3.10
N LEU A 309 -6.76 2.53 4.21
CA LEU A 309 -6.72 3.11 5.56
C LEU A 309 -5.34 3.68 5.92
N LEU A 310 -4.26 2.95 5.61
CA LEU A 310 -2.88 3.34 5.94
C LEU A 310 -2.38 4.52 5.11
N ASN A 311 -2.68 4.59 3.81
CA ASN A 311 -2.19 5.67 2.95
C ASN A 311 -3.07 6.94 3.05
N GLU A 312 -4.40 6.83 3.14
CA GLU A 312 -5.29 8.01 3.10
C GLU A 312 -5.53 8.66 4.47
N ARG A 313 -5.56 7.87 5.55
CA ARG A 313 -6.16 8.28 6.84
C ARG A 313 -5.24 8.15 8.05
N PHE A 314 -4.43 7.10 8.14
CA PHE A 314 -3.60 6.82 9.31
C PHE A 314 -2.79 8.04 9.79
N LEU A 315 -2.05 8.72 8.90
CA LEU A 315 -1.25 9.91 9.25
C LEU A 315 -2.07 11.13 9.72
N LYS A 316 -3.39 11.16 9.45
CA LYS A 316 -4.32 12.19 9.94
C LYS A 316 -4.92 11.79 11.29
N ILE A 317 -5.25 10.51 11.47
CA ILE A 317 -5.68 9.94 12.76
C ILE A 317 -4.56 10.08 13.79
N VAL A 318 -3.30 9.83 13.39
CA VAL A 318 -2.08 10.04 14.19
C VAL A 318 -1.93 11.50 14.64
N GLU A 319 -2.08 12.48 13.74
CA GLU A 319 -2.03 13.91 14.09
C GLU A 319 -3.15 14.31 15.06
N ILE A 320 -4.37 13.82 14.84
CA ILE A 320 -5.51 14.07 15.73
C ILE A 320 -5.23 13.48 17.13
N ARG A 321 -4.70 12.25 17.18
CA ARG A 321 -4.37 11.58 18.44
C ARG A 321 -3.30 12.34 19.22
N ASP A 322 -2.23 12.75 18.54
CA ASP A 322 -1.11 13.51 19.09
C ASP A 322 -1.57 14.88 19.62
N ARG A 323 -2.27 15.68 18.80
CA ARG A 323 -2.74 17.02 19.15
C ARG A 323 -3.77 17.04 20.28
N LEU A 324 -4.65 16.03 20.35
CA LEU A 324 -5.78 15.99 21.28
C LEU A 324 -5.59 15.01 22.46
N ALA A 325 -4.44 14.31 22.54
CA ALA A 325 -4.14 13.30 23.55
C ALA A 325 -5.22 12.20 23.70
N LEU A 326 -5.85 11.81 22.60
CA LEU A 326 -6.91 10.80 22.57
C LEU A 326 -6.37 9.37 22.51
N SER A 327 -7.26 8.39 22.66
CA SER A 327 -7.03 6.98 22.32
C SER A 327 -7.11 6.74 20.80
N TRP A 328 -6.86 5.50 20.33
CA TRP A 328 -7.09 5.16 18.93
C TRP A 328 -8.58 5.29 18.57
N SER A 329 -9.48 4.67 19.32
CA SER A 329 -10.93 4.80 19.06
C SER A 329 -11.47 6.23 19.24
N GLY A 330 -10.87 7.05 20.11
CA GLY A 330 -11.22 8.47 20.24
C GLY A 330 -10.81 9.29 19.01
N ALA A 331 -9.57 9.12 18.54
CA ALA A 331 -9.06 9.80 17.34
C ALA A 331 -9.76 9.32 16.05
N GLU A 332 -10.07 8.02 15.95
CA GLU A 332 -10.88 7.42 14.87
C GLU A 332 -12.30 8.02 14.85
N LEU A 333 -12.95 8.15 16.02
CA LEU A 333 -14.28 8.74 16.13
C LEU A 333 -14.26 10.23 15.74
N TYR A 334 -13.30 11.00 16.25
CA TYR A 334 -13.13 12.42 15.90
C TYR A 334 -12.88 12.62 14.41
N PHE A 335 -11.98 11.84 13.81
CA PHE A 335 -11.72 11.87 12.36
C PHE A 335 -13.01 11.61 11.57
N ASN A 336 -13.77 10.57 11.92
CA ASN A 336 -15.01 10.21 11.23
C ASN A 336 -16.14 11.23 11.42
N ASN A 337 -16.21 11.93 12.56
CA ASN A 337 -17.23 12.96 12.81
C ASN A 337 -16.89 14.30 12.12
N VAL A 338 -15.61 14.61 11.92
CA VAL A 338 -15.14 15.86 11.30
C VAL A 338 -15.09 15.78 9.76
N GLN A 339 -15.11 14.59 9.18
CA GLN A 339 -15.18 14.38 7.72
C GLN A 339 -16.39 15.09 7.08
N GLY A 340 -16.13 16.19 6.38
CA GLY A 340 -17.15 17.00 5.68
C GLY A 340 -17.68 18.22 6.46
N MET A 341 -17.20 18.47 7.68
CA MET A 341 -17.61 19.63 8.49
C MET A 341 -16.65 20.81 8.32
N ILE A 342 -17.18 22.05 8.31
CA ILE A 342 -16.35 23.26 8.24
C ILE A 342 -15.67 23.47 9.60
N GLN A 343 -14.34 23.58 9.58
CA GLN A 343 -13.44 23.52 10.75
C GLN A 343 -13.75 24.55 11.85
N SER A 344 -14.46 25.64 11.53
CA SER A 344 -14.88 26.69 12.47
C SER A 344 -16.14 26.36 13.30
N SER A 345 -16.80 25.22 13.05
CA SER A 345 -18.05 24.84 13.71
C SER A 345 -17.91 23.85 14.87
N ILE A 346 -16.71 23.31 15.09
CA ILE A 346 -16.44 22.28 16.11
C ILE A 346 -16.34 22.94 17.48
N THR A 347 -17.37 22.76 18.30
CA THR A 347 -17.25 22.95 19.75
C THR A 347 -16.57 21.71 20.33
N MET A 348 -15.46 21.90 21.05
CA MET A 348 -14.73 20.81 21.68
C MET A 348 -15.41 20.39 22.99
N ASP A 349 -16.50 19.64 22.88
CA ASP A 349 -17.06 18.90 24.00
C ASP A 349 -16.22 17.63 24.18
N SER A 350 -15.31 17.64 25.17
CA SER A 350 -14.22 16.66 25.28
C SER A 350 -14.70 15.23 25.49
N ASP A 351 -15.85 15.08 26.15
CA ASP A 351 -16.22 13.85 26.82
C ASP A 351 -16.79 12.79 25.86
N GLU A 352 -17.29 13.19 24.68
CA GLU A 352 -17.72 12.26 23.62
C GLU A 352 -16.54 11.48 23.02
N TYR A 353 -15.37 12.10 22.93
CA TYR A 353 -14.18 11.55 22.25
C TYR A 353 -13.23 10.79 23.19
N MET A 354 -13.45 10.88 24.51
CA MET A 354 -12.66 10.21 25.56
C MET A 354 -12.99 8.71 25.73
N VAL A 355 -13.13 8.00 24.61
CA VAL A 355 -13.37 6.55 24.55
C VAL A 355 -12.08 5.80 24.93
N GLN A 356 -12.16 4.71 25.70
CA GLN A 356 -11.00 3.85 25.99
C GLN A 356 -10.89 2.68 25.00
N ASP A 357 -9.66 2.34 24.60
CA ASP A 357 -9.34 1.17 23.77
C ASP A 357 -9.45 -0.13 24.61
N GLY A 358 -10.66 -0.64 24.78
CA GLY A 358 -10.91 -1.91 25.45
C GLY A 358 -10.37 -3.12 24.66
N TRP A 359 -9.68 -4.03 25.34
CA TRP A 359 -9.18 -5.30 24.79
C TRP A 359 -9.75 -6.50 25.55
N ASP A 360 -10.00 -7.59 24.84
CA ASP A 360 -10.31 -8.88 25.45
C ASP A 360 -9.06 -9.48 26.11
N ALA A 361 -9.20 -10.08 27.29
CA ALA A 361 -8.10 -10.65 28.07
C ALA A 361 -7.39 -11.86 27.42
N SER A 362 -7.84 -12.30 26.24
CA SER A 362 -7.21 -13.32 25.38
C SER A 362 -6.23 -12.74 24.36
N VAL A 363 -6.24 -11.42 24.12
CA VAL A 363 -5.40 -10.77 23.10
C VAL A 363 -3.97 -10.57 23.64
N PRO A 364 -2.90 -11.05 22.96
CA PRO A 364 -1.53 -10.91 23.44
C PRO A 364 -1.03 -9.47 23.55
N ASP A 365 -0.15 -9.20 24.52
CA ASP A 365 0.41 -7.86 24.80
C ASP A 365 1.05 -7.18 23.58
N ILE A 366 1.65 -7.94 22.65
CA ILE A 366 2.24 -7.42 21.41
C ILE A 366 1.21 -6.75 20.46
N VAL A 367 -0.09 -7.07 20.63
CA VAL A 367 -1.21 -6.46 19.90
C VAL A 367 -1.84 -5.32 20.71
N GLN A 368 -1.79 -5.39 22.05
CA GLN A 368 -2.30 -4.34 22.93
C GLN A 368 -1.33 -3.16 23.12
N ALA A 369 -0.04 -3.37 22.87
CA ALA A 369 1.02 -2.38 23.06
C ALA A 369 0.81 -1.12 22.21
N ASP A 370 0.96 0.04 22.85
CA ASP A 370 0.74 1.35 22.23
C ASP A 370 1.88 2.31 22.62
N GLN A 371 2.72 2.68 21.65
CA GLN A 371 3.89 3.53 21.91
C GLN A 371 3.49 4.95 22.36
N PHE A 372 2.29 5.44 22.03
CA PHE A 372 1.79 6.73 22.54
C PHE A 372 1.61 6.76 24.06
N HIS A 373 1.42 5.62 24.72
CA HIS A 373 1.35 5.53 26.18
C HIS A 373 2.72 5.33 26.85
N ALA A 374 3.77 5.02 26.07
CA ALA A 374 5.12 4.73 26.57
C ALA A 374 6.14 5.85 26.29
N ALA A 375 5.99 6.58 25.18
CA ALA A 375 6.87 7.69 24.81
C ALA A 375 6.62 8.93 25.67
N SER A 376 7.69 9.59 26.11
CA SER A 376 7.62 10.86 26.86
C SER A 376 7.85 12.11 26.00
N SER A 377 8.23 11.93 24.73
CA SER A 377 8.46 13.00 23.75
C SER A 377 8.35 12.46 22.32
N HIS A 378 8.06 13.34 21.35
CA HIS A 378 7.93 12.97 19.93
C HIS A 378 9.21 12.33 19.36
N ASP A 379 10.40 12.74 19.84
CA ASP A 379 11.70 12.15 19.49
C ASP A 379 11.87 10.67 19.93
N GLN A 380 10.97 10.15 20.76
CA GLN A 380 10.95 8.75 21.22
C GLN A 380 9.87 7.92 20.51
N MET A 381 9.09 8.52 19.60
CA MET A 381 8.01 7.85 18.86
C MET A 381 8.53 7.28 17.55
N SER A 382 8.30 5.99 17.32
CA SER A 382 8.78 5.30 16.14
C SER A 382 7.66 5.09 15.13
N LEU A 383 7.73 5.78 14.00
CA LEU A 383 6.73 5.68 12.93
C LEU A 383 6.54 4.21 12.47
N PRO A 384 7.60 3.43 12.14
CA PRO A 384 7.52 1.99 11.92
C PRO A 384 6.73 1.20 12.98
N LEU A 385 6.98 1.41 14.27
CA LEU A 385 6.34 0.67 15.35
C LEU A 385 4.88 1.09 15.54
N ILE A 386 4.58 2.39 15.48
CA ILE A 386 3.23 2.93 15.59
C ILE A 386 2.34 2.46 14.42
N THR A 387 2.86 2.46 13.18
CA THR A 387 2.15 1.91 12.02
C THR A 387 1.89 0.41 12.20
N MET A 388 2.85 -0.35 12.71
CA MET A 388 2.67 -1.79 12.96
C MET A 388 1.63 -2.05 14.07
N GLN A 389 1.65 -1.30 15.18
CA GLN A 389 0.65 -1.40 16.26
C GLN A 389 -0.75 -1.05 15.76
N PHE A 390 -0.90 0.04 15.01
CA PHE A 390 -2.17 0.44 14.40
C PHE A 390 -2.70 -0.59 13.39
N LEU A 391 -1.81 -1.18 12.59
CA LEU A 391 -2.12 -2.30 11.69
C LEU A 391 -2.58 -3.54 12.46
N LEU A 392 -1.86 -3.96 13.50
CA LEU A 392 -2.26 -5.12 14.30
C LEU A 392 -3.62 -4.90 14.97
N ARG A 393 -3.90 -3.69 15.46
CA ARG A 393 -5.22 -3.31 15.96
C ARG A 393 -6.30 -3.50 14.90
N HIS A 394 -6.10 -3.00 13.68
CA HIS A 394 -7.09 -3.11 12.60
C HIS A 394 -7.18 -4.51 11.96
N PHE A 395 -6.12 -5.31 12.04
CA PHE A 395 -6.10 -6.69 11.57
C PHE A 395 -6.79 -7.63 12.56
N VAL A 396 -6.37 -7.65 13.83
CA VAL A 396 -6.94 -8.55 14.83
C VAL A 396 -8.40 -8.21 15.15
N LYS A 397 -8.74 -6.91 15.23
CA LYS A 397 -10.13 -6.45 15.42
C LYS A 397 -10.84 -6.11 14.10
N CYS A 398 -10.39 -6.61 12.95
CA CYS A 398 -11.07 -6.32 11.68
C CYS A 398 -12.60 -6.55 11.71
N PRO A 399 -13.16 -7.54 12.46
CA PRO A 399 -14.61 -7.75 12.54
C PRO A 399 -15.39 -6.69 13.33
N GLU A 400 -14.71 -5.88 14.15
CA GLU A 400 -15.33 -4.71 14.81
C GLU A 400 -15.54 -3.54 13.84
N PHE A 401 -14.87 -3.53 12.68
CA PHE A 401 -14.79 -2.37 11.79
C PHE A 401 -15.51 -2.58 10.46
N CYS A 402 -16.03 -1.48 9.90
CA CYS A 402 -16.50 -1.46 8.52
C CYS A 402 -15.33 -1.40 7.53
N LEU A 403 -15.28 -2.32 6.56
CA LEU A 403 -14.22 -2.35 5.53
C LEU A 403 -14.16 -1.13 4.58
N VAL A 404 -15.12 -0.19 4.67
CA VAL A 404 -15.24 0.94 3.73
C VAL A 404 -15.11 2.30 4.42
N CYS A 405 -15.80 2.51 5.55
CA CYS A 405 -15.64 3.75 6.32
C CYS A 405 -14.68 3.63 7.50
N HIS A 406 -14.24 2.42 7.87
CA HIS A 406 -13.41 2.15 9.05
C HIS A 406 -14.00 2.64 10.38
N CYS A 407 -15.26 3.07 10.42
CA CYS A 407 -15.99 3.24 11.66
C CYS A 407 -16.18 1.89 12.35
N LYS A 408 -16.07 1.86 13.67
CA LYS A 408 -16.50 0.73 14.50
C LYS A 408 -18.00 0.47 14.30
N ILE A 409 -18.39 -0.79 14.35
CA ILE A 409 -19.77 -1.27 14.27
C ILE A 409 -20.17 -1.76 15.67
N ASP A 410 -21.29 -1.26 16.21
CA ASP A 410 -21.81 -1.62 17.53
C ASP A 410 -22.41 -3.03 17.57
N MET A 411 -21.54 -4.02 17.39
CA MET A 411 -21.85 -5.44 17.47
C MET A 411 -21.59 -5.93 18.89
N ASN A 412 -22.66 -6.20 19.65
CA ASN A 412 -22.62 -6.92 20.94
C ASN A 412 -22.23 -8.41 20.78
N PHE A 413 -21.43 -8.75 19.77
CA PHE A 413 -20.99 -10.08 19.36
C PHE A 413 -19.88 -9.96 18.30
N GLU A 414 -18.68 -10.47 18.60
CA GLU A 414 -17.57 -10.53 17.63
C GLU A 414 -17.82 -11.59 16.55
N ALA A 415 -17.43 -11.30 15.31
CA ALA A 415 -17.62 -12.20 14.17
C ALA A 415 -16.29 -12.74 13.62
N LEU A 416 -16.35 -13.87 12.89
CA LEU A 416 -15.20 -14.54 12.26
C LEU A 416 -14.78 -13.90 10.92
N LYS A 417 -15.64 -13.11 10.27
CA LYS A 417 -15.31 -12.30 9.10
C LYS A 417 -15.79 -10.86 9.34
N PRO A 418 -15.11 -9.84 8.78
CA PRO A 418 -15.55 -8.46 8.83
C PRO A 418 -16.75 -8.19 7.93
N TYR A 419 -17.26 -6.96 7.93
CA TYR A 419 -18.45 -6.57 7.19
C TYR A 419 -18.37 -5.14 6.64
N VAL A 420 -19.35 -4.81 5.81
CA VAL A 420 -19.66 -3.43 5.42
C VAL A 420 -20.89 -3.00 6.22
N CYS A 421 -20.79 -1.87 6.92
CA CYS A 421 -21.89 -1.35 7.75
C CYS A 421 -23.07 -0.88 6.89
N SER A 422 -24.26 -0.81 7.48
CA SER A 422 -25.51 -0.47 6.79
C SER A 422 -25.65 1.01 6.37
N LYS A 423 -24.57 1.80 6.38
CA LYS A 423 -24.56 3.18 5.82
C LYS A 423 -24.74 3.07 4.29
N PRO A 424 -25.72 3.76 3.66
CA PRO A 424 -26.01 3.60 2.23
C PRO A 424 -24.80 3.81 1.31
N LEU A 425 -23.97 4.83 1.59
CA LEU A 425 -22.75 5.10 0.84
C LEU A 425 -21.75 3.92 0.91
N CYS A 426 -21.57 3.30 2.07
CA CYS A 426 -20.66 2.16 2.23
C CYS A 426 -21.19 0.91 1.51
N LEU A 427 -22.51 0.67 1.57
CA LEU A 427 -23.14 -0.40 0.81
C LEU A 427 -22.99 -0.19 -0.70
N TYR A 428 -23.17 1.05 -1.18
CA TYR A 428 -22.95 1.40 -2.59
C TYR A 428 -21.49 1.25 -3.01
N GLN A 429 -20.53 1.77 -2.23
CA GLN A 429 -19.10 1.63 -2.51
C GLN A 429 -18.66 0.15 -2.57
N TYR A 430 -19.25 -0.73 -1.76
CA TYR A 430 -19.00 -2.17 -1.86
C TYR A 430 -19.68 -2.82 -3.07
N MET A 431 -20.96 -2.53 -3.28
CA MET A 431 -21.80 -3.20 -4.28
C MET A 431 -21.67 -2.63 -5.70
N ALA A 432 -21.17 -1.40 -5.88
CA ALA A 432 -20.86 -0.78 -7.17
C ALA A 432 -19.34 -0.67 -7.42
N LEU A 433 -18.55 -0.14 -6.48
CA LEU A 433 -17.10 0.11 -6.69
C LEU A 433 -16.16 -1.04 -6.25
N GLY A 434 -16.69 -2.11 -5.64
CA GLY A 434 -15.91 -3.29 -5.24
C GLY A 434 -15.10 -3.15 -3.95
N ILE A 435 -15.25 -2.03 -3.22
CA ILE A 435 -14.47 -1.72 -2.02
C ILE A 435 -14.97 -2.58 -0.84
N GLY A 436 -14.23 -3.63 -0.47
CA GLY A 436 -14.60 -4.57 0.58
C GLY A 436 -13.91 -5.92 0.42
N HIS A 437 -14.62 -7.03 0.66
CA HIS A 437 -14.11 -8.38 0.40
C HIS A 437 -13.93 -8.63 -1.10
N SER A 438 -12.75 -9.10 -1.51
CA SER A 438 -12.50 -9.58 -2.88
C SER A 438 -13.23 -10.91 -3.14
N VAL A 439 -13.96 -10.95 -4.26
CA VAL A 439 -14.65 -12.15 -4.75
C VAL A 439 -13.64 -13.16 -5.31
N GLU A 440 -12.58 -12.66 -5.93
CA GLU A 440 -11.44 -13.42 -6.44
C GLU A 440 -10.75 -14.21 -5.32
N TRP A 441 -10.56 -13.58 -4.15
CA TRP A 441 -9.98 -14.23 -2.97
C TRP A 441 -10.88 -15.36 -2.44
N GLU A 442 -12.19 -15.16 -2.32
CA GLU A 442 -13.14 -16.22 -1.93
C GLU A 442 -13.15 -17.38 -2.95
N ILE A 443 -13.06 -17.09 -4.26
CA ILE A 443 -12.97 -18.10 -5.34
C ILE A 443 -11.68 -18.91 -5.26
N LEU A 444 -10.54 -18.27 -4.96
CA LEU A 444 -9.26 -18.94 -4.79
C LEU A 444 -9.27 -19.88 -3.57
N GLN A 445 -9.87 -19.46 -2.45
CA GLN A 445 -9.86 -20.22 -1.20
C GLN A 445 -10.95 -21.30 -1.13
N GLN A 446 -12.20 -20.97 -1.48
CA GLN A 446 -13.38 -21.81 -1.24
C GLN A 446 -14.29 -21.95 -2.48
N PRO A 447 -13.78 -22.44 -3.62
CA PRO A 447 -14.52 -22.48 -4.89
C PRO A 447 -15.84 -23.28 -4.81
N PHE A 448 -15.92 -24.34 -4.00
CA PHE A 448 -17.16 -25.10 -3.82
C PHE A 448 -18.20 -24.39 -2.94
N VAL A 449 -17.80 -23.46 -2.07
CA VAL A 449 -18.74 -22.59 -1.35
C VAL A 449 -19.32 -21.57 -2.33
N ILE A 450 -18.52 -21.03 -3.25
CA ILE A 450 -19.02 -20.16 -4.32
C ILE A 450 -19.97 -20.91 -5.27
N ASP A 451 -19.63 -22.14 -5.70
CA ASP A 451 -20.50 -23.00 -6.53
C ASP A 451 -21.87 -23.25 -5.85
N LEU A 452 -21.86 -23.48 -4.53
CA LEU A 452 -23.05 -23.64 -3.69
C LEU A 452 -23.91 -22.36 -3.66
N LEU A 453 -23.30 -21.18 -3.48
CA LEU A 453 -24.02 -19.90 -3.44
C LEU A 453 -24.63 -19.53 -4.80
N ILE A 454 -23.90 -19.75 -5.90
CA ILE A 454 -24.41 -19.56 -7.26
C ILE A 454 -25.56 -20.54 -7.52
N SER A 455 -25.36 -21.82 -7.23
CA SER A 455 -26.36 -22.88 -7.46
C SER A 455 -27.67 -22.65 -6.72
N PHE A 456 -27.63 -22.22 -5.46
CA PHE A 456 -28.85 -21.87 -4.72
C PHE A 456 -29.51 -20.60 -5.26
N THR A 457 -28.74 -19.57 -5.62
CA THR A 457 -29.31 -18.35 -6.24
C THR A 457 -29.99 -18.66 -7.57
N TYR A 458 -29.36 -19.48 -8.41
CA TYR A 458 -29.92 -19.97 -9.66
C TYR A 458 -31.22 -20.75 -9.43
N ALA A 459 -31.24 -21.68 -8.47
CA ALA A 459 -32.44 -22.46 -8.13
C ALA A 459 -33.58 -21.56 -7.62
N SER A 460 -33.29 -20.52 -6.83
CA SER A 460 -34.27 -19.53 -6.39
C SER A 460 -34.80 -18.67 -7.54
N ALA A 461 -33.94 -18.20 -8.44
CA ALA A 461 -34.31 -17.43 -9.61
C ALA A 461 -35.13 -18.24 -10.62
N ALA A 462 -34.69 -19.46 -10.96
CA ALA A 462 -35.39 -20.37 -11.87
C ALA A 462 -36.77 -20.80 -11.35
N ALA A 463 -36.96 -20.86 -10.03
CA ALA A 463 -38.25 -21.10 -9.39
C ALA A 463 -39.10 -19.82 -9.17
N ASN A 464 -38.55 -18.64 -9.48
CA ASN A 464 -39.13 -17.32 -9.19
C ASN A 464 -39.47 -17.13 -7.68
N ALA A 465 -38.63 -17.73 -6.83
CA ALA A 465 -38.75 -17.73 -5.37
C ALA A 465 -37.82 -16.71 -4.69
N LEU A 466 -36.95 -16.05 -5.47
CA LEU A 466 -36.00 -15.04 -5.00
C LEU A 466 -36.73 -13.78 -4.49
N GLU A 467 -36.50 -13.40 -3.24
CA GLU A 467 -37.11 -12.21 -2.59
C GLU A 467 -36.18 -10.98 -2.65
N ASP A 468 -34.88 -11.17 -2.44
CA ASP A 468 -33.86 -10.11 -2.47
C ASP A 468 -33.22 -9.95 -3.87
N PHE A 469 -32.91 -8.73 -4.27
CA PHE A 469 -32.39 -8.41 -5.61
C PHE A 469 -31.15 -7.47 -5.58
N PRO A 470 -30.30 -7.52 -6.63
CA PRO A 470 -29.15 -6.62 -6.81
C PRO A 470 -29.60 -5.23 -7.31
N GLU A 471 -30.34 -4.48 -6.50
CA GLU A 471 -30.86 -3.15 -6.86
C GLU A 471 -29.84 -2.03 -6.65
N GLY A 472 -29.88 -1.01 -7.50
CA GLY A 472 -29.00 0.17 -7.45
C GLY A 472 -27.58 -0.06 -7.98
N LEU A 473 -27.34 -1.18 -8.67
CA LEU A 473 -26.02 -1.54 -9.21
C LEU A 473 -25.81 -1.12 -10.66
N GLY A 474 -26.85 -0.57 -11.33
CA GLY A 474 -26.77 -0.21 -12.76
C GLY A 474 -26.62 -1.41 -13.71
N VAL A 475 -26.94 -2.62 -13.23
CA VAL A 475 -26.77 -3.88 -13.98
C VAL A 475 -27.62 -3.85 -15.24
N MET A 476 -26.96 -3.90 -16.40
CA MET A 476 -27.61 -3.90 -17.71
C MET A 476 -28.03 -5.32 -18.11
N VAL A 477 -29.27 -5.48 -18.55
CA VAL A 477 -29.90 -6.79 -18.81
C VAL A 477 -30.64 -6.82 -20.16
N PRO A 478 -30.89 -8.01 -20.74
CA PRO A 478 -31.72 -8.14 -21.94
C PRO A 478 -33.12 -7.57 -21.75
N ARG A 479 -33.69 -6.96 -22.80
CA ARG A 479 -35.12 -6.56 -22.87
C ARG A 479 -36.07 -7.76 -22.97
N ILE A 480 -36.14 -8.57 -21.92
CA ILE A 480 -37.13 -9.65 -21.78
C ILE A 480 -38.55 -9.03 -21.83
N GLY A 481 -39.43 -9.58 -22.67
CA GLY A 481 -40.83 -9.16 -22.77
C GLY A 481 -41.11 -7.94 -23.67
N GLN A 482 -40.09 -7.27 -24.21
CA GLN A 482 -40.24 -6.27 -25.28
C GLN A 482 -39.70 -6.80 -26.61
N GLY A 483 -40.03 -6.11 -27.72
CA GLY A 483 -39.85 -6.64 -29.08
C GLY A 483 -38.43 -7.08 -29.41
N THR A 484 -38.28 -8.31 -29.92
CA THR A 484 -36.99 -8.87 -30.34
C THR A 484 -36.52 -8.27 -31.66
N TYR A 485 -35.25 -7.90 -31.76
CA TYR A 485 -34.64 -7.53 -33.04
C TYR A 485 -34.47 -8.76 -33.93
N LYS A 486 -34.51 -8.58 -35.25
CA LYS A 486 -34.21 -9.62 -36.25
C LYS A 486 -32.85 -9.35 -36.88
N GLY A 487 -32.11 -10.42 -37.14
CA GLY A 487 -30.84 -10.33 -37.86
C GLY A 487 -30.49 -11.65 -38.55
N ASN A 488 -29.45 -11.60 -39.38
CA ASN A 488 -28.92 -12.73 -40.11
C ASN A 488 -27.49 -13.03 -39.60
N LEU A 489 -27.34 -14.11 -38.86
CA LEU A 489 -26.08 -14.54 -38.25
C LEU A 489 -25.30 -15.44 -39.23
N HIS A 490 -24.02 -15.14 -39.44
CA HIS A 490 -23.07 -15.93 -40.20
C HIS A 490 -22.09 -16.67 -39.26
N PRO A 491 -22.37 -17.94 -38.86
CA PRO A 491 -21.66 -18.58 -37.75
C PRO A 491 -20.18 -18.89 -38.02
N SER A 492 -19.75 -18.89 -39.28
CA SER A 492 -18.34 -19.09 -39.66
C SER A 492 -17.44 -17.88 -39.40
N ASN A 493 -18.05 -16.69 -39.34
CA ASN A 493 -17.36 -15.40 -39.25
C ASN A 493 -17.71 -14.64 -37.95
N LEU A 494 -18.68 -15.15 -37.17
CA LEU A 494 -19.30 -14.45 -36.04
C LEU A 494 -19.85 -13.05 -36.39
N GLN A 495 -20.37 -12.92 -37.62
CA GLN A 495 -20.95 -11.66 -38.11
C GLN A 495 -22.48 -11.69 -38.05
N LEU A 496 -23.08 -10.64 -37.49
CA LEU A 496 -24.52 -10.45 -37.40
C LEU A 496 -24.94 -9.25 -38.26
N THR A 497 -25.68 -9.50 -39.33
CA THR A 497 -26.27 -8.44 -40.17
C THR A 497 -27.67 -8.12 -39.67
N ILE A 498 -27.91 -6.90 -39.20
CA ILE A 498 -29.22 -6.50 -38.63
C ILE A 498 -30.24 -6.30 -39.76
N SER A 499 -31.48 -6.75 -39.55
CA SER A 499 -32.58 -6.53 -40.50
C SER A 499 -33.15 -5.12 -40.35
N THR A 500 -32.83 -4.24 -41.29
CA THR A 500 -33.16 -2.80 -41.28
C THR A 500 -34.62 -2.51 -41.70
N ASP A 501 -35.58 -3.11 -41.01
CA ASP A 501 -37.02 -2.81 -41.17
C ASP A 501 -37.51 -1.75 -40.15
N ASP A 502 -36.74 -1.48 -39.07
CA ASP A 502 -37.03 -0.47 -38.05
C ASP A 502 -35.75 0.28 -37.63
N LYS A 503 -35.70 1.58 -37.96
CA LYS A 503 -34.70 2.62 -37.56
C LYS A 503 -33.28 2.54 -38.13
N ASP A 504 -32.82 3.66 -38.70
CA ASP A 504 -31.46 3.90 -39.21
C ASP A 504 -30.40 4.24 -38.13
N GLU A 505 -30.71 4.06 -36.84
CA GLU A 505 -29.84 4.48 -35.73
C GLU A 505 -28.89 3.36 -35.26
N GLN A 506 -27.60 3.66 -35.11
CA GLN A 506 -26.58 2.73 -34.60
C GLN A 506 -26.73 2.52 -33.07
N PHE A 507 -27.65 1.64 -32.66
CA PHE A 507 -27.95 1.37 -31.26
C PHE A 507 -26.98 0.39 -30.55
N LEU A 508 -26.16 -0.36 -31.32
CA LEU A 508 -25.08 -1.19 -30.78
C LEU A 508 -23.74 -0.47 -30.93
N ARG A 509 -22.91 -0.50 -29.88
CA ARG A 509 -21.54 0.01 -29.85
C ARG A 509 -20.55 -1.10 -29.51
N PRO A 510 -19.25 -0.96 -29.83
CA PRO A 510 -18.21 -1.86 -29.35
C PRO A 510 -18.28 -2.01 -27.82
N GLY A 511 -18.13 -3.24 -27.33
CA GLY A 511 -18.25 -3.59 -25.91
C GLY A 511 -19.66 -3.90 -25.42
N HIS A 512 -20.73 -3.54 -26.13
CA HIS A 512 -22.11 -3.93 -25.77
C HIS A 512 -22.27 -5.47 -25.79
N TRP A 513 -23.18 -6.00 -24.99
CA TRP A 513 -23.54 -7.42 -25.02
C TRP A 513 -24.88 -7.64 -25.73
N VAL A 514 -24.98 -8.76 -26.47
CA VAL A 514 -26.19 -9.21 -27.14
C VAL A 514 -26.50 -10.67 -26.80
N LEU A 515 -27.78 -10.96 -26.62
CA LEU A 515 -28.36 -12.29 -26.46
C LEU A 515 -29.00 -12.68 -27.80
N ILE A 516 -28.48 -13.72 -28.45
CA ILE A 516 -29.02 -14.27 -29.70
C ILE A 516 -29.76 -15.58 -29.36
N MET A 517 -31.05 -15.59 -29.66
CA MET A 517 -31.94 -16.73 -29.44
C MET A 517 -31.97 -17.62 -30.69
N GLY A 518 -31.99 -18.94 -30.47
CA GLY A 518 -32.10 -19.92 -31.54
C GLY A 518 -33.46 -19.88 -32.26
N PRO A 519 -33.54 -20.35 -33.52
CA PRO A 519 -34.81 -20.46 -34.25
C PRO A 519 -35.72 -21.51 -33.59
N GLU A 520 -37.04 -21.29 -33.65
CA GLU A 520 -38.10 -21.91 -32.84
C GLU A 520 -38.19 -23.46 -32.85
N ASN A 521 -37.41 -24.16 -33.69
CA ASN A 521 -37.42 -25.62 -33.82
C ASN A 521 -36.11 -26.31 -33.35
N ASP A 522 -35.10 -25.57 -32.89
CA ASP A 522 -33.81 -26.14 -32.46
C ASP A 522 -33.47 -25.67 -31.04
N CYS A 523 -33.64 -26.54 -30.04
CA CYS A 523 -33.40 -26.23 -28.61
C CYS A 523 -31.89 -26.17 -28.25
N SER A 524 -31.06 -25.69 -29.18
CA SER A 524 -29.60 -25.78 -29.17
C SER A 524 -28.91 -24.53 -28.63
N SER A 525 -29.36 -24.08 -27.45
CA SER A 525 -28.71 -23.09 -26.57
C SER A 525 -28.63 -21.65 -27.10
N ASP A 526 -29.03 -20.68 -26.27
CA ASP A 526 -28.87 -19.26 -26.57
C ASP A 526 -27.38 -18.85 -26.55
N TRP A 527 -27.02 -17.89 -27.40
CA TRP A 527 -25.64 -17.39 -27.54
C TRP A 527 -25.54 -15.98 -26.97
N HIS A 528 -24.64 -15.78 -26.01
CA HIS A 528 -24.34 -14.49 -25.44
C HIS A 528 -23.01 -14.00 -26.02
N CYS A 529 -23.03 -12.90 -26.76
CA CYS A 529 -21.88 -12.37 -27.48
C CYS A 529 -21.57 -10.94 -27.06
N ARG A 530 -20.27 -10.62 -26.89
CA ARG A 530 -19.78 -9.24 -26.82
C ARG A 530 -19.62 -8.70 -28.24
N VAL A 531 -20.14 -7.50 -28.51
CA VAL A 531 -19.92 -6.77 -29.76
C VAL A 531 -18.46 -6.31 -29.81
N GLN A 532 -17.71 -6.71 -30.83
CA GLN A 532 -16.31 -6.31 -31.00
C GLN A 532 -16.18 -5.08 -31.91
N ASN A 533 -16.87 -5.05 -33.04
CA ASN A 533 -16.78 -3.94 -33.99
C ASN A 533 -18.14 -3.65 -34.65
N THR A 534 -18.41 -2.38 -34.91
CA THR A 534 -19.64 -1.86 -35.53
C THR A 534 -19.37 -0.93 -36.72
N SER A 535 -18.11 -0.75 -37.15
CA SER A 535 -17.72 0.11 -38.27
C SER A 535 -18.36 -0.26 -39.62
N ASN A 536 -18.84 -1.50 -39.77
CA ASN A 536 -19.44 -2.04 -41.00
C ASN A 536 -20.97 -2.08 -40.97
N TRP A 537 -21.62 -1.20 -40.18
CA TRP A 537 -23.07 -1.14 -39.99
C TRP A 537 -23.87 -1.24 -41.30
N PRO A 538 -24.93 -2.07 -41.41
CA PRO A 538 -25.60 -2.84 -40.36
C PRO A 538 -24.97 -4.23 -40.06
N VAL A 539 -23.74 -4.50 -40.51
CA VAL A 539 -22.97 -5.69 -40.12
C VAL A 539 -22.20 -5.41 -38.84
N VAL A 540 -22.34 -6.29 -37.86
CA VAL A 540 -21.67 -6.22 -36.55
C VAL A 540 -20.79 -7.46 -36.37
N ASP A 541 -19.51 -7.24 -36.02
CA ASP A 541 -18.57 -8.30 -35.69
C ASP A 541 -18.71 -8.68 -34.21
N LEU A 542 -18.93 -9.97 -33.93
CA LEU A 542 -19.14 -10.49 -32.57
C LEU A 542 -17.93 -11.29 -32.06
N GLY A 543 -17.65 -11.14 -30.77
CA GLY A 543 -16.70 -11.98 -30.05
C GLY A 543 -17.16 -13.43 -29.90
N THR A 544 -16.30 -14.27 -29.32
CA THR A 544 -16.59 -15.70 -29.13
C THR A 544 -17.88 -15.91 -28.33
N PRO A 545 -18.87 -16.67 -28.85
CA PRO A 545 -20.15 -16.84 -28.17
C PRO A 545 -19.98 -17.64 -26.87
N ILE A 546 -20.52 -17.10 -25.78
CA ILE A 546 -20.77 -17.86 -24.56
C ILE A 546 -22.08 -18.62 -24.75
N VAL A 547 -22.07 -19.92 -24.47
CA VAL A 547 -23.20 -20.83 -24.70
C VAL A 547 -23.53 -21.51 -23.39
N ALA A 548 -24.80 -21.45 -22.96
CA ALA A 548 -25.28 -21.92 -21.65
C ALA A 548 -25.17 -23.45 -21.38
N LYS A 549 -24.45 -24.19 -22.24
CA LYS A 549 -24.03 -25.58 -22.06
C LYS A 549 -22.62 -25.74 -22.61
N MET A 550 -21.66 -26.08 -21.76
CA MET A 550 -20.30 -26.50 -22.17
C MET A 550 -20.25 -27.92 -22.79
N SER A 551 -21.21 -28.24 -23.66
CA SER A 551 -20.91 -29.17 -24.75
C SER A 551 -19.88 -28.50 -25.65
N GLN A 552 -18.69 -29.07 -25.77
CA GLN A 552 -17.62 -28.54 -26.63
C GLN A 552 -18.18 -28.17 -28.01
N PRO A 553 -17.88 -26.99 -28.57
CA PRO A 553 -18.23 -26.70 -29.95
C PRO A 553 -17.50 -27.70 -30.84
N ALA A 554 -18.25 -28.67 -31.38
CA ALA A 554 -17.70 -29.63 -32.34
C ALA A 554 -17.04 -28.82 -33.48
N PRO A 555 -15.80 -29.12 -33.87
CA PRO A 555 -15.05 -28.30 -34.82
C PRO A 555 -15.88 -28.12 -36.09
N PRO A 556 -16.11 -26.88 -36.55
CA PRO A 556 -17.20 -26.56 -37.46
C PRO A 556 -17.09 -27.39 -38.74
N THR A 557 -17.97 -28.39 -38.87
CA THR A 557 -18.03 -29.27 -40.03
C THR A 557 -18.29 -28.41 -41.26
N LYS A 558 -17.36 -28.42 -42.22
CA LYS A 558 -17.30 -27.50 -43.36
C LYS A 558 -18.47 -27.69 -44.36
N ASN A 559 -19.68 -27.33 -43.94
CA ASN A 559 -20.92 -27.50 -44.69
C ASN A 559 -21.68 -26.17 -44.81
N LYS A 560 -21.31 -25.44 -45.86
CA LYS A 560 -22.04 -24.33 -46.51
C LYS A 560 -22.38 -23.10 -45.66
N ALA A 561 -21.79 -21.97 -46.05
CA ALA A 561 -22.14 -20.66 -45.55
C ALA A 561 -23.51 -20.21 -46.09
N GLN A 562 -24.57 -20.53 -45.36
CA GLN A 562 -25.84 -19.80 -45.41
C GLN A 562 -26.04 -19.13 -44.05
N GLY A 563 -26.32 -17.82 -44.08
CA GLY A 563 -26.68 -17.09 -42.86
C GLY A 563 -27.99 -17.63 -42.30
N ARG A 564 -28.11 -17.60 -40.96
CA ARG A 564 -29.32 -18.03 -40.24
C ARG A 564 -30.06 -16.79 -39.77
N VAL A 565 -31.33 -16.66 -40.12
CA VAL A 565 -32.22 -15.68 -39.50
C VAL A 565 -32.36 -16.05 -38.02
N VAL A 566 -32.05 -15.09 -37.14
CA VAL A 566 -32.07 -15.22 -35.69
C VAL A 566 -32.80 -14.02 -35.08
N HIS A 567 -33.31 -14.22 -33.87
CA HIS A 567 -33.86 -13.15 -33.05
C HIS A 567 -32.84 -12.78 -31.97
N PHE A 568 -32.66 -11.48 -31.69
CA PHE A 568 -31.71 -11.04 -30.67
C PHE A 568 -32.23 -9.89 -29.80
N LEU A 569 -31.60 -9.75 -28.63
CA LEU A 569 -31.86 -8.73 -27.62
C LEU A 569 -30.54 -8.08 -27.21
N ALA A 570 -30.54 -6.75 -27.05
CA ALA A 570 -29.40 -6.01 -26.51
C ALA A 570 -29.46 -5.95 -24.97
N TYR A 571 -28.30 -5.78 -24.33
CA TYR A 571 -28.18 -5.50 -22.90
C TYR A 571 -28.37 -3.99 -22.66
N ASP A 572 -29.57 -3.48 -22.96
CA ASP A 572 -29.88 -2.05 -23.01
C ASP A 572 -31.11 -1.67 -22.14
N ASN A 573 -31.42 -2.49 -21.14
CA ASN A 573 -32.35 -2.17 -20.06
C ASN A 573 -31.64 -2.19 -18.71
N ASN A 574 -31.90 -1.22 -17.83
CA ASN A 574 -31.44 -1.28 -16.43
C ASN A 574 -32.32 -2.27 -15.66
N PHE A 575 -31.69 -3.20 -14.94
CA PHE A 575 -32.34 -4.14 -14.02
C PHE A 575 -33.30 -3.46 -13.02
N ASP A 576 -32.95 -2.27 -12.53
CA ASP A 576 -33.76 -1.52 -11.57
C ASP A 576 -35.14 -1.12 -12.13
N HIS A 577 -35.25 -0.96 -13.45
CA HIS A 577 -36.49 -0.57 -14.13
C HIS A 577 -37.46 -1.75 -14.36
N LEU A 578 -37.07 -2.99 -14.03
CA LEU A 578 -37.95 -4.15 -14.13
C LEU A 578 -39.00 -4.16 -13.02
N ALA A 579 -40.22 -3.74 -13.35
CA ALA A 579 -41.34 -3.67 -12.41
C ALA A 579 -41.88 -5.03 -11.93
N VAL A 580 -41.57 -6.13 -12.62
CA VAL A 580 -42.11 -7.47 -12.33
C VAL A 580 -41.02 -8.37 -11.75
N GLN A 581 -41.30 -8.97 -10.58
CA GLN A 581 -40.40 -9.90 -9.88
C GLN A 581 -40.00 -11.10 -10.77
N GLN A 582 -40.93 -11.59 -11.60
CA GLN A 582 -40.70 -12.65 -12.58
C GLN A 582 -39.59 -12.29 -13.56
N ASP A 583 -39.61 -11.07 -14.11
CA ASP A 583 -38.66 -10.63 -15.13
C ASP A 583 -37.27 -10.39 -14.51
N LYS A 584 -37.21 -9.86 -13.28
CA LYS A 584 -35.98 -9.80 -12.47
C LYS A 584 -35.38 -11.20 -12.26
N CYS A 585 -36.21 -12.19 -11.93
CA CYS A 585 -35.76 -13.58 -11.75
C CYS A 585 -35.24 -14.20 -13.06
N GLN A 586 -35.91 -13.99 -14.19
CA GLN A 586 -35.44 -14.51 -15.49
C GLN A 586 -34.17 -13.78 -15.97
N ALA A 587 -34.05 -12.46 -15.77
CA ALA A 587 -32.84 -11.71 -16.09
C ALA A 587 -31.61 -12.24 -15.31
N ILE A 588 -31.74 -12.43 -13.98
CA ILE A 588 -30.68 -13.02 -13.16
C ILE A 588 -30.32 -14.42 -13.66
N LYS A 589 -31.32 -15.29 -13.91
CA LYS A 589 -31.09 -16.65 -14.42
C LYS A 589 -30.30 -16.63 -15.75
N SER A 590 -30.75 -15.85 -16.73
CA SER A 590 -30.09 -15.74 -18.05
C SER A 590 -28.68 -15.17 -17.97
N ILE A 591 -28.35 -14.37 -16.96
CA ILE A 591 -26.98 -13.87 -16.76
C ILE A 591 -26.12 -14.93 -16.05
N LEU A 592 -26.65 -15.64 -15.05
CA LEU A 592 -25.96 -16.76 -14.41
C LEU A 592 -25.71 -17.94 -15.37
N ASP A 593 -26.57 -18.14 -16.38
CA ASP A 593 -26.35 -19.08 -17.49
C ASP A 593 -25.09 -18.74 -18.33
N THR A 594 -24.53 -17.52 -18.24
CA THR A 594 -23.28 -17.13 -18.90
C THR A 594 -22.02 -17.39 -18.08
N LEU A 595 -22.13 -17.53 -16.75
CA LEU A 595 -20.95 -17.66 -15.89
C LEU A 595 -20.21 -18.97 -16.20
N PRO A 596 -18.87 -18.95 -16.39
CA PRO A 596 -18.08 -20.17 -16.47
C PRO A 596 -18.10 -20.94 -15.14
N ASP A 597 -17.62 -22.19 -15.15
CA ASP A 597 -17.48 -22.94 -13.90
C ASP A 597 -16.44 -22.31 -12.95
N VAL A 598 -16.64 -22.49 -11.64
CA VAL A 598 -15.81 -21.82 -10.62
C VAL A 598 -14.35 -22.30 -10.65
N MET A 599 -14.08 -23.52 -11.14
CA MET A 599 -12.71 -24.01 -11.29
C MET A 599 -12.00 -23.42 -12.51
N ALA A 600 -12.72 -23.04 -13.57
CA ALA A 600 -12.19 -22.23 -14.66
C ALA A 600 -11.93 -20.78 -14.22
N MET A 601 -12.79 -20.17 -13.39
CA MET A 601 -12.52 -18.88 -12.75
C MET A 601 -11.24 -18.93 -11.90
N LYS A 602 -11.14 -19.94 -11.01
CA LYS A 602 -9.95 -20.18 -10.19
C LYS A 602 -8.71 -20.42 -11.05
N SER A 603 -8.80 -21.27 -12.08
CA SER A 603 -7.68 -21.55 -12.99
C SER A 603 -7.22 -20.31 -13.75
N PHE A 604 -8.13 -19.41 -14.15
CA PHE A 604 -7.78 -18.13 -14.77
C PHE A 604 -6.97 -17.25 -13.80
N LEU A 605 -7.43 -17.11 -12.55
CA LEU A 605 -6.74 -16.38 -11.49
C LEU A 605 -5.37 -16.99 -11.11
N GLU A 606 -5.22 -18.32 -11.21
CA GLU A 606 -3.96 -19.03 -10.94
C GLU A 606 -3.01 -19.11 -12.15
N SER A 607 -3.47 -18.80 -13.38
CA SER A 607 -2.73 -19.10 -14.63
C SER A 607 -1.57 -18.15 -14.99
N ILE A 608 -1.27 -17.14 -14.18
CA ILE A 608 -0.44 -15.99 -14.52
C ILE A 608 0.68 -15.82 -13.48
N PRO A 609 1.91 -15.43 -13.87
CA PRO A 609 2.97 -15.07 -12.91
C PRO A 609 2.53 -13.97 -11.91
N SER A 610 3.22 -13.87 -10.77
CA SER A 610 2.89 -12.96 -9.65
C SER A 610 2.70 -11.49 -10.02
N SER A 611 3.20 -11.05 -11.17
CA SER A 611 3.47 -9.66 -11.54
C SER A 611 2.25 -8.88 -12.05
N SER A 612 1.10 -9.51 -12.26
CA SER A 612 -0.11 -8.80 -12.74
C SER A 612 -1.37 -9.41 -12.13
N ARG A 613 -2.09 -8.68 -11.27
CA ARG A 613 -3.35 -9.15 -10.67
C ARG A 613 -4.52 -8.97 -11.64
N ARG A 614 -4.89 -10.02 -12.40
CA ARG A 614 -6.13 -9.97 -13.19
C ARG A 614 -7.37 -10.01 -12.30
N LEU A 615 -8.10 -8.89 -12.27
CA LEU A 615 -9.49 -8.83 -11.82
C LEU A 615 -10.36 -9.70 -12.75
N LEU A 616 -11.41 -10.34 -12.23
CA LEU A 616 -12.33 -11.13 -13.08
C LEU A 616 -13.06 -10.26 -14.12
N ALA A 617 -13.24 -8.96 -13.83
CA ALA A 617 -13.75 -7.97 -14.77
C ALA A 617 -12.87 -7.76 -16.03
N SER A 618 -11.59 -8.16 -16.00
CA SER A 618 -10.69 -8.13 -17.17
C SER A 618 -10.90 -9.32 -18.13
N TRP A 619 -11.74 -10.29 -17.78
CA TRP A 619 -11.91 -11.51 -18.57
C TRP A 619 -13.08 -11.38 -19.54
N ASP A 620 -12.80 -11.39 -20.85
CA ASP A 620 -13.81 -11.35 -21.94
C ASP A 620 -14.91 -12.42 -21.87
N ARG A 621 -14.77 -13.44 -21.01
CA ARG A 621 -15.78 -14.49 -20.77
C ARG A 621 -16.79 -14.16 -19.67
N ILE A 622 -16.66 -13.04 -18.99
CA ILE A 622 -17.60 -12.59 -17.96
C ILE A 622 -18.09 -11.19 -18.36
N SER A 623 -19.40 -11.02 -18.54
CA SER A 623 -19.97 -9.68 -18.75
C SER A 623 -19.96 -8.90 -17.42
N PRO A 624 -19.87 -7.55 -17.44
CA PRO A 624 -19.91 -6.75 -16.21
C PRO A 624 -21.14 -7.10 -15.34
N SER A 625 -22.32 -7.16 -15.96
CA SER A 625 -23.57 -7.62 -15.34
C SER A 625 -23.48 -8.99 -14.65
N ALA A 626 -22.69 -9.93 -15.19
CA ALA A 626 -22.48 -11.24 -14.57
C ALA A 626 -21.49 -11.18 -13.41
N PHE A 627 -20.46 -10.33 -13.49
CA PHE A 627 -19.53 -10.08 -12.40
C PHE A 627 -20.19 -9.35 -11.22
N ASP A 628 -21.05 -8.36 -11.47
CA ASP A 628 -21.76 -7.63 -10.41
C ASP A 628 -22.83 -8.50 -9.72
N ILE A 629 -23.55 -9.35 -10.47
CA ILE A 629 -24.44 -10.36 -9.87
C ILE A 629 -23.65 -11.40 -9.06
N LEU A 630 -22.49 -11.86 -9.55
CA LEU A 630 -21.60 -12.76 -8.81
C LEU A 630 -21.10 -12.09 -7.51
N ARG A 631 -20.69 -10.82 -7.57
CA ARG A 631 -20.28 -10.05 -6.40
C ARG A 631 -21.43 -9.90 -5.42
N TRP A 632 -22.63 -9.54 -5.87
CA TRP A 632 -23.82 -9.47 -5.02
C TRP A 632 -24.14 -10.82 -4.34
N ILE A 633 -24.03 -11.97 -5.04
CA ILE A 633 -24.29 -13.30 -4.46
C ILE A 633 -23.40 -13.58 -3.24
N VAL A 634 -22.13 -13.20 -3.32
CA VAL A 634 -21.14 -13.37 -2.25
C VAL A 634 -21.33 -12.29 -1.17
N ALA A 635 -21.38 -11.01 -1.57
CA ALA A 635 -21.50 -9.86 -0.69
C ALA A 635 -22.77 -9.84 0.18
N SER A 636 -23.87 -10.40 -0.33
CA SER A 636 -25.11 -10.58 0.43
C SER A 636 -25.08 -11.77 1.39
N ASN A 637 -23.96 -12.52 1.50
CA ASN A 637 -23.82 -13.60 2.48
C ASN A 637 -23.05 -13.11 3.72
N ARG A 638 -23.76 -12.98 4.85
CA ARG A 638 -23.15 -12.58 6.13
C ARG A 638 -22.71 -13.76 7.01
N SER A 639 -22.87 -15.00 6.55
CA SER A 639 -22.51 -16.22 7.28
C SER A 639 -21.14 -16.76 6.84
N CYS A 640 -20.35 -17.23 7.80
CA CYS A 640 -19.10 -17.93 7.54
C CYS A 640 -19.39 -19.43 7.33
N ILE A 641 -19.57 -19.81 6.06
CA ILE A 641 -19.70 -21.19 5.62
C ILE A 641 -18.31 -21.73 5.28
N MET A 642 -17.96 -22.92 5.77
CA MET A 642 -16.72 -23.62 5.46
C MET A 642 -17.00 -25.05 5.01
N GLN A 643 -16.24 -25.55 4.04
CA GLN A 643 -16.29 -26.96 3.62
C GLN A 643 -15.38 -27.79 4.53
N ASP A 644 -15.92 -28.79 5.23
CA ASP A 644 -15.14 -29.71 6.07
C ASP A 644 -14.90 -31.08 5.40
N SER A 645 -15.51 -31.37 4.23
CA SER A 645 -15.38 -32.66 3.53
C SER A 645 -14.52 -32.59 2.27
N GLU A 646 -13.42 -33.36 2.24
CA GLU A 646 -12.56 -33.53 1.05
C GLU A 646 -13.32 -34.17 -0.13
N ILE A 647 -13.22 -33.56 -1.33
CA ILE A 647 -13.83 -34.07 -2.57
C ILE A 647 -12.85 -34.97 -3.36
N SER A 648 -11.54 -34.86 -3.11
CA SER A 648 -10.52 -35.70 -3.76
C SER A 648 -9.33 -35.91 -2.83
N GLY A 649 -8.84 -37.15 -2.74
CA GLY A 649 -7.76 -37.57 -1.82
C GLY A 649 -6.36 -37.13 -2.23
N LYS A 650 -6.16 -35.83 -2.51
CA LYS A 650 -4.84 -35.22 -2.64
C LYS A 650 -4.35 -34.78 -1.26
N GLN A 651 -3.17 -35.22 -0.87
CA GLN A 651 -2.59 -34.97 0.45
C GLN A 651 -2.22 -33.48 0.61
N GLY A 652 -2.72 -32.76 1.63
CA GLY A 652 -2.14 -31.45 1.91
C GLY A 652 -2.76 -30.40 2.85
N ALA A 653 -3.78 -30.63 3.70
CA ALA A 653 -4.13 -29.62 4.72
C ALA A 653 -4.97 -30.15 5.92
N ARG A 654 -4.34 -30.23 7.11
CA ARG A 654 -4.94 -30.41 8.46
C ARG A 654 -5.88 -31.64 8.67
N PRO A 655 -6.07 -32.15 9.91
CA PRO A 655 -6.86 -33.37 10.13
C PRO A 655 -8.38 -33.13 10.17
N ASN A 656 -9.15 -34.07 9.62
CA ASN A 656 -10.62 -34.12 9.56
C ASN A 656 -11.32 -34.21 10.95
N ALA A 657 -11.21 -33.17 11.78
CA ALA A 657 -11.78 -33.13 13.12
C ALA A 657 -13.28 -32.76 13.16
N ASN A 658 -13.76 -31.96 12.20
CA ASN A 658 -15.08 -31.31 12.27
C ASN A 658 -16.21 -32.09 11.57
N LEU A 659 -15.93 -33.24 10.96
CA LEU A 659 -16.92 -34.03 10.21
C LEU A 659 -17.88 -34.78 11.13
N ILE A 660 -19.18 -34.73 10.81
CA ILE A 660 -20.21 -35.48 11.51
C ILE A 660 -20.21 -36.95 11.04
N SER A 661 -20.17 -37.86 12.01
CA SER A 661 -20.09 -39.30 11.79
C SER A 661 -21.36 -39.88 11.15
N GLY A 662 -21.20 -40.84 10.23
CA GLY A 662 -22.32 -41.61 9.65
C GLY A 662 -22.93 -41.00 8.38
N MET A 663 -22.47 -39.82 7.96
CA MET A 663 -22.98 -39.06 6.81
C MET A 663 -22.16 -39.33 5.53
N LYS A 664 -22.07 -40.60 5.09
CA LYS A 664 -21.42 -40.97 3.81
C LYS A 664 -22.36 -40.67 2.63
N GLY A 665 -21.82 -40.20 1.49
CA GLY A 665 -22.63 -39.83 0.31
C GLY A 665 -23.30 -38.45 0.38
N TYR A 666 -22.78 -37.57 1.25
CA TYR A 666 -23.18 -36.18 1.40
C TYR A 666 -21.95 -35.33 1.72
N LEU A 667 -21.72 -34.26 0.94
CA LEU A 667 -20.73 -33.24 1.26
C LEU A 667 -21.20 -32.41 2.46
N GLN A 668 -20.25 -32.02 3.32
CA GLN A 668 -20.52 -31.35 4.60
C GLN A 668 -19.98 -29.92 4.59
N PHE A 669 -20.89 -28.96 4.65
CA PHE A 669 -20.60 -27.54 4.84
C PHE A 669 -21.00 -27.13 6.26
N ARG A 670 -20.08 -26.60 7.04
CA ARG A 670 -20.29 -26.11 8.41
C ARG A 670 -20.52 -24.60 8.38
N PHE A 671 -21.53 -24.15 9.11
CA PHE A 671 -21.70 -22.74 9.48
C PHE A 671 -20.84 -22.50 10.71
N ALA A 672 -19.57 -22.15 10.47
CA ALA A 672 -18.63 -21.77 11.54
C ALA A 672 -19.19 -20.58 12.33
N GLN A 673 -19.91 -19.70 11.63
CA GLN A 673 -20.80 -18.70 12.20
C GLN A 673 -21.96 -18.43 11.22
N GLY A 674 -23.19 -18.30 11.72
CA GLY A 674 -24.27 -17.69 10.93
C GLY A 674 -24.14 -16.16 10.82
N SER A 675 -25.18 -15.48 10.39
CA SER A 675 -25.21 -14.01 10.44
C SER A 675 -25.05 -13.50 11.89
N PRO A 676 -24.18 -12.49 12.15
CA PRO A 676 -23.84 -12.04 13.51
C PRO A 676 -25.06 -11.67 14.36
N ASP A 677 -26.00 -10.93 13.76
CA ASP A 677 -27.27 -10.53 14.38
C ASP A 677 -28.06 -11.73 14.92
N LYS A 678 -27.99 -12.86 14.21
CA LYS A 678 -28.72 -14.08 14.54
C LYS A 678 -27.99 -14.93 15.59
N GLU A 679 -26.66 -15.05 15.52
CA GLU A 679 -25.88 -15.68 16.61
C GLU A 679 -26.10 -14.95 17.93
N ASN A 680 -26.09 -13.61 17.92
CA ASN A 680 -26.33 -12.79 19.10
C ASN A 680 -27.72 -13.05 19.69
N LYS A 681 -28.77 -12.99 18.86
CA LYS A 681 -30.15 -13.34 19.26
C LYS A 681 -30.25 -14.75 19.84
N PHE A 682 -29.62 -15.74 19.20
CA PHE A 682 -29.60 -17.12 19.66
C PHE A 682 -28.88 -17.29 21.00
N PHE A 683 -27.72 -16.66 21.18
CA PHE A 683 -26.95 -16.69 22.44
C PHE A 683 -27.69 -16.00 23.59
N ARG A 684 -28.31 -14.85 23.33
CA ARG A 684 -29.20 -14.16 24.29
C ARG A 684 -30.41 -15.02 24.63
N ALA A 685 -31.02 -15.68 23.65
CA ALA A 685 -32.15 -16.57 23.86
C ALA A 685 -31.79 -17.79 24.72
N ILE A 686 -30.61 -18.40 24.51
CA ILE A 686 -30.06 -19.48 25.35
C ILE A 686 -29.84 -18.99 26.79
N THR A 687 -29.10 -17.90 26.98
CA THR A 687 -28.77 -17.35 28.30
C THR A 687 -30.04 -16.99 29.09
N THR A 688 -31.05 -16.44 28.41
CA THR A 688 -32.35 -16.07 29.01
C THR A 688 -33.21 -17.29 29.34
N ASN A 689 -33.18 -18.34 28.51
CA ASN A 689 -34.09 -19.49 28.67
C ASN A 689 -33.49 -20.64 29.48
N VAL A 690 -32.24 -21.02 29.22
CA VAL A 690 -31.63 -22.24 29.74
C VAL A 690 -30.33 -21.93 30.49
N PRO A 691 -30.36 -21.06 31.53
CA PRO A 691 -29.20 -20.86 32.38
C PRO A 691 -28.85 -22.15 33.13
N LYS A 692 -27.61 -22.62 32.99
CA LYS A 692 -27.01 -23.72 33.77
C LYS A 692 -27.67 -25.11 33.60
N SER A 693 -28.15 -25.46 32.42
CA SER A 693 -28.47 -26.86 32.05
C SER A 693 -27.21 -27.61 31.60
N PRO A 694 -27.05 -28.91 31.90
CA PRO A 694 -26.03 -29.75 31.26
C PRO A 694 -26.28 -29.98 29.76
N TYR A 695 -27.53 -29.81 29.29
CA TYR A 695 -27.93 -29.93 27.90
C TYR A 695 -28.70 -28.66 27.48
N PRO A 696 -28.02 -27.56 27.10
CA PRO A 696 -28.68 -26.29 26.77
C PRO A 696 -29.32 -26.28 25.37
N THR A 697 -28.77 -27.05 24.43
CA THR A 697 -29.28 -27.20 23.06
C THR A 697 -29.39 -28.67 22.63
N LEU A 698 -30.36 -28.95 21.77
CA LEU A 698 -30.55 -30.20 21.03
C LEU A 698 -30.31 -29.95 19.54
N TYR A 699 -30.15 -31.03 18.76
CA TYR A 699 -29.95 -30.94 17.31
C TYR A 699 -31.12 -31.55 16.54
N ALA A 700 -31.53 -30.92 15.44
CA ALA A 700 -32.65 -31.39 14.61
C ALA A 700 -32.44 -31.11 13.11
N TRP A 701 -32.91 -32.06 12.29
CA TRP A 701 -32.82 -32.00 10.84
C TRP A 701 -33.92 -31.14 10.23
N HIS A 702 -33.57 -30.31 9.25
CA HIS A 702 -34.52 -29.64 8.36
C HIS A 702 -34.20 -29.99 6.90
N GLY A 703 -35.23 -30.20 6.09
CA GLY A 703 -35.11 -30.42 4.65
C GLY A 703 -36.07 -29.52 3.91
N SER A 704 -35.61 -28.94 2.80
CA SER A 704 -36.35 -27.97 2.01
C SER A 704 -35.94 -28.05 0.53
N PRO A 705 -36.83 -27.71 -0.43
CA PRO A 705 -36.47 -27.58 -1.84
C PRO A 705 -35.31 -26.60 -2.08
N LEU A 706 -34.52 -26.86 -3.12
CA LEU A 706 -33.30 -26.10 -3.47
C LEU A 706 -33.54 -24.59 -3.59
N CYS A 707 -34.68 -24.19 -4.17
CA CYS A 707 -35.07 -22.79 -4.39
C CYS A 707 -35.30 -21.95 -3.11
N ASN A 708 -35.37 -22.54 -1.93
CA ASN A 708 -35.47 -21.79 -0.67
C ASN A 708 -34.10 -21.51 -0.03
N TRP A 709 -33.05 -22.24 -0.42
CA TRP A 709 -31.79 -22.23 0.35
C TRP A 709 -31.03 -20.91 0.26
N HIS A 710 -31.18 -20.13 -0.82
CA HIS A 710 -30.65 -18.76 -0.90
C HIS A 710 -31.14 -17.89 0.28
N GLY A 711 -32.42 -17.95 0.63
CA GLY A 711 -32.97 -17.24 1.79
C GLY A 711 -32.53 -17.88 3.11
N ILE A 712 -32.61 -19.22 3.21
CA ILE A 712 -32.32 -19.96 4.46
C ILE A 712 -30.88 -19.75 4.94
N ILE A 713 -29.89 -19.60 4.05
CA ILE A 713 -28.49 -19.35 4.47
C ILE A 713 -28.22 -17.89 4.86
N ARG A 714 -29.03 -16.93 4.37
CA ARG A 714 -28.86 -15.49 4.64
C ARG A 714 -29.67 -15.04 5.86
N GLU A 715 -30.98 -15.29 5.85
CA GLU A 715 -31.91 -14.94 6.94
C GLU A 715 -31.99 -16.02 8.04
N GLY A 716 -31.74 -17.28 7.69
CA GLY A 716 -32.06 -18.45 8.51
C GLY A 716 -33.43 -19.07 8.20
N LEU A 717 -33.76 -20.15 8.90
CA LEU A 717 -35.07 -20.83 8.75
C LEU A 717 -36.23 -19.92 9.20
N MET A 718 -37.21 -19.74 8.31
CA MET A 718 -38.43 -18.97 8.55
C MET A 718 -39.68 -19.73 8.07
N TYR A 719 -40.86 -19.32 8.56
CA TYR A 719 -42.16 -19.88 8.15
C TYR A 719 -43.11 -18.83 7.56
N LYS A 720 -42.55 -17.74 6.99
CA LYS A 720 -43.23 -16.65 6.25
C LYS A 720 -44.27 -17.21 5.26
N LYS A 721 -43.82 -18.09 4.35
CA LYS A 721 -44.61 -18.72 3.28
C LYS A 721 -45.05 -20.14 3.68
N VAL A 722 -46.23 -20.56 3.24
CA VAL A 722 -46.80 -21.90 3.53
C VAL A 722 -46.76 -22.78 2.28
N THR A 723 -45.64 -23.47 2.08
CA THR A 723 -45.45 -24.43 0.96
C THR A 723 -46.10 -25.79 1.23
N HIS A 724 -46.24 -26.17 2.51
CA HIS A 724 -46.80 -27.43 2.98
C HIS A 724 -47.76 -27.18 4.15
N GLY A 725 -48.80 -28.01 4.27
CA GLY A 725 -49.86 -27.83 5.27
C GLY A 725 -49.34 -27.90 6.72
N ARG A 726 -49.74 -26.93 7.54
CA ARG A 726 -49.33 -26.78 8.94
C ARG A 726 -50.06 -27.75 9.90
N ALA A 727 -49.92 -29.05 9.66
CA ALA A 727 -50.66 -30.12 10.35
C ALA A 727 -50.44 -30.17 11.88
N PHE A 728 -49.32 -29.63 12.37
CA PHE A 728 -48.97 -29.52 13.79
C PHE A 728 -48.92 -28.05 14.26
N GLY A 729 -49.60 -27.15 13.56
CA GLY A 729 -49.65 -25.71 13.86
C GLY A 729 -48.50 -24.89 13.28
N ASP A 730 -48.44 -23.62 13.69
CA ASP A 730 -47.49 -22.62 13.19
C ASP A 730 -46.10 -22.79 13.80
N GLY A 731 -45.06 -22.63 12.97
CA GLY A 731 -43.64 -22.67 13.35
C GLY A 731 -42.75 -23.26 12.24
N VAL A 732 -41.44 -23.31 12.49
CA VAL A 732 -40.46 -24.05 11.67
C VAL A 732 -40.53 -25.53 12.02
N TYR A 733 -40.69 -26.38 11.00
CA TYR A 733 -40.77 -27.84 11.14
C TYR A 733 -39.37 -28.46 11.03
N MET A 734 -39.01 -29.29 12.01
CA MET A 734 -37.75 -30.03 12.08
C MET A 734 -38.01 -31.45 12.60
N ALA A 735 -37.08 -32.39 12.37
CA ALA A 735 -37.22 -33.76 12.82
C ALA A 735 -35.94 -34.33 13.45
N GLN A 736 -36.12 -35.29 14.36
CA GLN A 736 -35.06 -36.07 14.99
C GLN A 736 -34.40 -37.05 14.01
N HIS A 737 -35.15 -37.58 13.04
CA HIS A 737 -34.68 -38.54 12.05
C HIS A 737 -34.41 -37.89 10.68
N PHE A 738 -33.22 -38.13 10.13
CA PHE A 738 -32.80 -37.64 8.82
C PHE A 738 -33.80 -37.97 7.69
N SER A 739 -34.33 -39.20 7.68
CA SER A 739 -35.26 -39.70 6.65
C SER A 739 -36.58 -38.94 6.61
N THR A 740 -37.07 -38.45 7.75
CA THR A 740 -38.28 -37.60 7.82
C THR A 740 -38.03 -36.27 7.09
N SER A 741 -36.90 -35.61 7.35
CA SER A 741 -36.56 -34.34 6.73
C SER A 741 -36.18 -34.47 5.25
N LEU A 742 -35.58 -35.61 4.84
CA LEU A 742 -35.33 -35.93 3.42
C LEU A 742 -36.62 -35.94 2.58
N GLY A 743 -37.75 -36.36 3.17
CA GLY A 743 -39.06 -36.31 2.50
C GLY A 743 -39.52 -34.90 2.08
N TYR A 744 -38.93 -33.85 2.65
CA TYR A 744 -39.27 -32.45 2.37
C TYR A 744 -38.32 -31.76 1.38
N THR A 745 -37.23 -32.39 0.93
CA THR A 745 -36.33 -31.79 -0.08
C THR A 745 -36.87 -31.92 -1.51
N ALA A 746 -37.73 -32.91 -1.77
CA ALA A 746 -38.14 -33.30 -3.11
C ALA A 746 -39.52 -32.75 -3.50
N ARG A 747 -39.58 -31.58 -4.18
CA ARG A 747 -40.82 -31.16 -4.88
C ARG A 747 -40.72 -30.16 -6.04
N SER A 748 -39.55 -29.66 -6.43
CA SER A 748 -39.39 -28.89 -7.67
C SER A 748 -37.97 -29.01 -8.22
N TYR A 749 -37.81 -29.72 -9.34
CA TYR A 749 -36.67 -29.53 -10.25
C TYR A 749 -36.96 -28.31 -11.15
N ALA A 750 -36.87 -27.12 -10.56
CA ALA A 750 -36.31 -26.01 -11.33
C ALA A 750 -34.84 -26.37 -11.59
N GLY A 751 -34.33 -26.11 -12.80
CA GLY A 751 -33.00 -26.58 -13.21
C GLY A 751 -31.89 -26.13 -12.25
N GLY A 752 -30.90 -26.99 -12.02
CA GLY A 752 -29.64 -26.57 -11.40
C GLY A 752 -28.83 -25.69 -12.35
N TRP A 753 -27.91 -24.88 -11.80
CA TRP A 753 -27.02 -24.04 -12.61
C TRP A 753 -26.20 -24.91 -13.58
N PRO A 754 -26.21 -24.67 -14.91
CA PRO A 754 -25.65 -25.60 -15.89
C PRO A 754 -24.16 -25.89 -15.71
N ASN A 755 -23.39 -24.89 -15.26
CA ASN A 755 -21.94 -24.97 -15.07
C ASN A 755 -21.52 -25.25 -13.61
N SER A 756 -22.48 -25.62 -12.73
CA SER A 756 -22.18 -26.06 -11.36
C SER A 756 -21.31 -27.31 -11.36
N LEU A 757 -20.23 -27.28 -10.59
CA LEU A 757 -19.36 -28.43 -10.31
C LEU A 757 -20.04 -29.43 -9.36
N LEU A 758 -20.85 -28.93 -8.42
CA LEU A 758 -21.50 -29.76 -7.41
C LEU A 758 -22.69 -30.56 -7.97
N HIS A 759 -23.39 -30.06 -8.98
CA HIS A 759 -24.64 -30.63 -9.52
C HIS A 759 -25.59 -31.09 -8.40
N ILE A 760 -26.03 -30.13 -7.59
CA ILE A 760 -26.76 -30.36 -6.34
C ILE A 760 -28.14 -31.00 -6.61
N ASN A 761 -28.39 -32.16 -5.99
CA ASN A 761 -29.68 -32.86 -6.08
C ASN A 761 -30.56 -32.63 -4.86
N THR A 762 -30.00 -32.70 -3.65
CA THR A 762 -30.72 -32.46 -2.38
C THR A 762 -29.83 -31.73 -1.38
N ALA A 763 -30.45 -30.89 -0.55
CA ALA A 763 -29.80 -30.18 0.55
C ALA A 763 -30.63 -30.28 1.84
N LEU A 764 -29.98 -30.59 2.96
CA LEU A 764 -30.58 -30.68 4.30
C LEU A 764 -29.70 -29.95 5.31
N SER A 765 -30.28 -29.29 6.29
CA SER A 765 -29.50 -28.73 7.40
C SER A 765 -29.65 -29.53 8.69
N LEU A 766 -28.58 -29.56 9.47
CA LEU A 766 -28.63 -29.88 10.89
C LEU A 766 -28.58 -28.56 11.67
N ASN A 767 -29.58 -28.38 12.53
CA ASN A 767 -29.86 -27.12 13.20
C ASN A 767 -29.75 -27.33 14.71
N GLU A 768 -29.08 -26.41 15.38
CA GLU A 768 -29.00 -26.34 16.82
C GLU A 768 -30.22 -25.58 17.35
N VAL A 769 -30.92 -26.15 18.32
CA VAL A 769 -32.19 -25.65 18.84
C VAL A 769 -32.12 -25.59 20.37
N ILE A 770 -32.69 -24.54 20.98
CA ILE A 770 -32.77 -24.44 22.45
C ILE A 770 -33.52 -25.65 23.03
N ASN A 771 -32.93 -26.35 24.01
CA ASN A 771 -33.52 -27.54 24.61
C ASN A 771 -34.69 -27.17 25.56
N LYS A 772 -35.85 -26.87 24.97
CA LYS A 772 -37.14 -26.71 25.65
C LYS A 772 -38.30 -27.32 24.85
N PRO A 773 -38.29 -28.63 24.54
CA PRO A 773 -39.35 -29.27 23.75
C PRO A 773 -40.76 -29.07 24.31
N LYS A 774 -40.91 -28.96 25.64
CA LYS A 774 -42.19 -28.62 26.30
C LYS A 774 -42.75 -27.22 25.99
N LYS A 775 -41.97 -26.34 25.34
CA LYS A 775 -42.39 -25.02 24.84
C LYS A 775 -42.50 -24.98 23.30
N PHE A 776 -42.25 -26.08 22.60
CA PHE A 776 -42.48 -26.16 21.16
C PHE A 776 -43.98 -26.37 20.88
N GLN A 777 -44.46 -25.90 19.74
CA GLN A 777 -45.86 -26.10 19.30
C GLN A 777 -46.18 -27.59 19.11
N ASN A 778 -45.19 -28.38 18.72
CA ASN A 778 -45.19 -29.83 18.78
C ASN A 778 -43.79 -30.36 19.11
N HIS A 779 -43.71 -31.50 19.80
CA HIS A 779 -42.50 -32.28 20.06
C HIS A 779 -42.72 -33.80 20.04
N ALA A 780 -43.90 -34.26 19.59
CA ALA A 780 -44.26 -35.67 19.56
C ALA A 780 -43.65 -36.42 18.36
N ASN A 781 -43.42 -37.73 18.51
CA ASN A 781 -42.93 -38.63 17.46
C ASN A 781 -41.64 -38.16 16.76
N GLY A 782 -40.76 -37.46 17.48
CA GLY A 782 -39.51 -36.92 16.92
C GLY A 782 -39.72 -35.75 15.93
N ILE A 783 -40.90 -35.13 15.90
CA ILE A 783 -41.20 -33.94 15.08
C ILE A 783 -41.27 -32.72 15.99
N TYR A 784 -40.42 -31.72 15.71
CA TYR A 784 -40.35 -30.46 16.46
C TYR A 784 -40.91 -29.32 15.61
N VAL A 785 -41.85 -28.55 16.17
CA VAL A 785 -42.38 -27.33 15.54
C VAL A 785 -42.10 -26.13 16.42
N VAL A 786 -41.18 -25.26 15.98
CA VAL A 786 -40.62 -24.18 16.79
C VAL A 786 -41.04 -22.82 16.22
N GLN A 787 -41.77 -22.04 17.01
CA GLN A 787 -42.26 -20.71 16.62
C GLN A 787 -41.18 -19.63 16.74
N ASN A 788 -40.37 -19.68 17.80
CA ASN A 788 -39.35 -18.68 18.04
C ASN A 788 -38.16 -18.93 17.11
N ILE A 789 -38.09 -18.20 15.99
CA ILE A 789 -36.99 -18.29 15.00
C ILE A 789 -35.62 -18.03 15.65
N GLU A 790 -35.57 -17.16 16.66
CA GLU A 790 -34.38 -16.86 17.47
C GLU A 790 -33.89 -18.05 18.33
N TRP A 791 -34.63 -19.15 18.39
CA TRP A 791 -34.23 -20.38 19.10
C TRP A 791 -33.59 -21.44 18.18
N ILE A 792 -33.40 -21.12 16.89
CA ILE A 792 -32.99 -22.08 15.85
C ILE A 792 -31.78 -21.54 15.09
N GLN A 793 -30.64 -22.21 15.14
CA GLN A 793 -29.46 -21.82 14.36
C GLN A 793 -28.94 -22.95 13.47
N THR A 794 -28.74 -22.65 12.18
CA THR A 794 -28.14 -23.57 11.21
C THR A 794 -26.68 -23.80 11.60
N ARG A 795 -26.25 -25.06 11.76
CA ARG A 795 -24.85 -25.40 12.07
C ARG A 795 -24.15 -26.19 10.96
N TYR A 796 -24.87 -27.07 10.28
CA TYR A 796 -24.36 -27.80 9.13
C TYR A 796 -25.38 -27.86 8.00
N LEU A 797 -24.87 -27.99 6.78
CA LEU A 797 -25.60 -28.23 5.55
C LEU A 797 -24.98 -29.43 4.84
N PHE A 798 -25.82 -30.40 4.52
CA PHE A 798 -25.46 -31.66 3.89
C PHE A 798 -26.02 -31.69 2.47
N VAL A 799 -25.14 -31.89 1.48
CA VAL A 799 -25.45 -31.70 0.07
C VAL A 799 -25.16 -32.98 -0.70
N ASN A 800 -26.16 -33.52 -1.40
CA ASN A 800 -26.00 -34.69 -2.27
C ASN A 800 -25.62 -34.24 -3.69
N CYS A 801 -24.45 -34.67 -4.15
CA CYS A 801 -23.82 -34.23 -5.38
C CYS A 801 -23.62 -35.39 -6.36
N GLN A 802 -23.69 -35.11 -7.66
CA GLN A 802 -23.58 -36.16 -8.67
C GLN A 802 -22.14 -36.73 -8.79
N LEU A 803 -21.12 -36.01 -8.31
CA LEU A 803 -19.71 -36.44 -8.29
C LEU A 803 -19.47 -37.72 -7.45
N GLU A 804 -19.94 -37.78 -6.19
CA GLU A 804 -19.79 -38.98 -5.33
C GLU A 804 -20.45 -40.23 -5.94
N ASN A 805 -21.54 -40.04 -6.69
CA ASN A 805 -22.27 -41.12 -7.34
C ASN A 805 -21.51 -41.74 -8.54
N GLN A 806 -20.42 -41.12 -8.99
CA GLN A 806 -19.52 -41.69 -10.00
C GLN A 806 -18.36 -42.46 -9.35
N THR A 807 -17.71 -41.90 -8.32
CA THR A 807 -16.64 -42.60 -7.58
C THR A 807 -17.16 -43.83 -6.84
N ALA A 808 -18.32 -43.76 -6.18
CA ALA A 808 -18.91 -44.89 -5.47
C ALA A 808 -19.26 -46.09 -6.38
N LYS A 809 -19.51 -45.85 -7.68
CA LYS A 809 -19.76 -46.92 -8.67
C LYS A 809 -18.50 -47.65 -9.14
N SER A 810 -17.30 -47.18 -8.77
CA SER A 810 -16.04 -47.85 -9.11
C SER A 810 -15.59 -48.92 -8.12
N THR A 811 -16.26 -49.02 -6.96
CA THR A 811 -15.84 -49.88 -5.82
C THR A 811 -16.93 -50.86 -5.37
N SER A 812 -17.68 -51.45 -6.31
CA SER A 812 -18.70 -52.48 -6.03
C SER A 812 -18.16 -53.91 -6.19
N SER A 813 -17.10 -54.27 -5.45
CA SER A 813 -16.72 -55.65 -5.15
C SER A 813 -17.05 -55.93 -3.68
N GLY A 814 -18.07 -56.75 -3.41
CA GLY A 814 -18.67 -56.84 -2.09
C GLY A 814 -17.89 -57.70 -1.09
N GLU A 815 -17.77 -57.20 0.15
CA GLU A 815 -17.47 -58.00 1.34
C GLU A 815 -18.50 -57.68 2.45
N GLU A 816 -19.06 -58.73 3.07
CA GLU A 816 -20.04 -58.61 4.15
C GLU A 816 -19.34 -58.47 5.52
N GLU A 817 -18.98 -57.25 5.92
CA GLU A 817 -18.34 -56.99 7.23
C GLU A 817 -19.36 -56.81 8.37
N SER A 818 -19.98 -57.92 8.77
CA SER A 818 -20.57 -58.05 10.10
C SER A 818 -19.47 -58.23 11.15
N LYS A 819 -18.98 -57.13 11.76
CA LYS A 819 -18.26 -57.12 13.06
C LYS A 819 -18.25 -55.74 13.75
N THR A 820 -18.78 -55.72 14.98
CA THR A 820 -18.39 -54.88 16.13
C THR A 820 -17.80 -53.49 15.87
N HIS A 821 -18.57 -52.44 16.17
CA HIS A 821 -18.04 -51.09 16.37
C HIS A 821 -16.95 -51.08 17.47
N LYS A 822 -15.69 -50.86 17.08
CA LYS A 822 -14.65 -50.34 17.98
C LYS A 822 -14.58 -48.82 17.81
N ALA A 823 -14.53 -48.09 18.91
CA ALA A 823 -14.39 -46.63 18.88
C ALA A 823 -13.03 -46.22 18.27
N PRO A 824 -12.98 -45.09 17.53
CA PRO A 824 -11.74 -44.62 16.89
C PRO A 824 -10.67 -44.25 17.92
N SER A 825 -9.41 -44.59 17.65
CA SER A 825 -8.30 -44.55 18.61
C SER A 825 -7.60 -43.19 18.74
N LYS A 826 -8.38 -42.10 18.76
CA LYS A 826 -7.98 -40.77 19.27
C LYS A 826 -9.11 -40.22 20.12
N LYS A 827 -8.79 -39.53 21.22
CA LYS A 827 -9.75 -38.76 22.01
C LYS A 827 -10.25 -37.56 21.18
N LEU A 828 -11.27 -37.79 20.37
CA LEU A 828 -12.19 -36.74 19.95
C LEU A 828 -13.27 -36.67 21.02
N GLU A 829 -13.40 -35.53 21.67
CA GLU A 829 -14.53 -35.29 22.57
C GLU A 829 -15.74 -34.87 21.74
N TYR A 830 -16.91 -35.39 22.08
CA TYR A 830 -18.17 -35.19 21.34
C TYR A 830 -19.15 -34.41 22.19
N TYR A 831 -19.94 -33.53 21.57
CA TYR A 831 -20.95 -32.74 22.28
C TYR A 831 -21.99 -33.68 22.94
N PRO A 832 -22.17 -33.61 24.28
CA PRO A 832 -23.10 -34.48 24.98
C PRO A 832 -24.54 -34.07 24.64
N GLN A 833 -25.31 -35.01 24.08
CA GLN A 833 -26.73 -34.85 23.77
C GLN A 833 -27.58 -35.61 24.80
N GLU A 834 -28.80 -35.12 25.05
CA GLU A 834 -29.77 -35.80 25.90
C GLU A 834 -30.31 -37.05 25.17
N GLU A 835 -30.24 -38.22 25.81
CA GLU A 835 -30.45 -39.54 25.16
C GLU A 835 -31.80 -39.66 24.43
N GLY A 836 -32.86 -39.02 24.92
CA GLY A 836 -34.19 -39.01 24.29
C GLY A 836 -34.33 -38.10 23.06
N TYR A 837 -33.43 -37.13 22.89
CA TYR A 837 -33.51 -36.07 21.86
C TYR A 837 -32.33 -36.08 20.87
N MET A 838 -31.50 -37.13 20.88
CA MET A 838 -30.37 -37.27 19.95
C MET A 838 -30.84 -37.30 18.48
N ALA A 839 -30.19 -36.52 17.62
CA ALA A 839 -30.42 -36.57 16.18
C ALA A 839 -29.93 -37.91 15.58
N CYS A 840 -30.69 -38.48 14.65
CA CYS A 840 -30.43 -39.76 14.00
C CYS A 840 -30.11 -39.58 12.50
N GLY A 841 -29.05 -40.23 12.02
CA GLY A 841 -28.57 -40.13 10.64
C GLY A 841 -29.29 -41.04 9.64
N PRO A 842 -28.80 -41.12 8.38
CA PRO A 842 -29.41 -41.90 7.30
C PRO A 842 -29.60 -43.39 7.60
N THR A 843 -28.74 -43.98 8.44
CA THR A 843 -28.81 -45.38 8.90
C THR A 843 -29.77 -45.60 10.07
N GLY A 844 -30.43 -44.55 10.58
CA GLY A 844 -31.26 -44.59 11.79
C GLY A 844 -30.47 -44.56 13.11
N LEU A 845 -29.13 -44.65 13.07
CA LEU A 845 -28.28 -44.54 14.25
C LEU A 845 -28.11 -43.08 14.70
N PRO A 846 -27.91 -42.80 16.00
CA PRO A 846 -27.57 -41.46 16.50
C PRO A 846 -26.30 -40.89 15.85
N ILE A 847 -26.27 -39.60 15.57
CA ILE A 847 -25.08 -38.89 15.10
C ILE A 847 -24.28 -38.29 16.26
N TYR A 848 -22.96 -38.35 16.17
CA TYR A 848 -22.03 -37.72 17.09
C TYR A 848 -21.44 -36.46 16.45
N ILE A 849 -21.44 -35.36 17.20
CA ILE A 849 -20.99 -34.04 16.77
C ILE A 849 -19.67 -33.76 17.50
N PRO A 850 -18.53 -33.57 16.80
CA PRO A 850 -17.25 -33.27 17.44
C PRO A 850 -17.32 -31.97 18.25
N MET A 851 -16.63 -31.88 19.39
CA MET A 851 -16.57 -30.64 20.18
C MET A 851 -15.94 -29.47 19.41
N THR A 852 -15.04 -29.76 18.45
CA THR A 852 -14.43 -28.77 17.54
C THR A 852 -15.42 -28.17 16.52
N ALA A 853 -16.64 -28.73 16.42
CA ALA A 853 -17.73 -28.14 15.63
C ALA A 853 -18.37 -26.90 16.28
N LEU A 854 -18.25 -26.77 17.61
CA LEU A 854 -18.76 -25.64 18.39
C LEU A 854 -17.68 -24.57 18.45
N ASN A 855 -18.02 -23.31 18.18
CA ASN A 855 -17.04 -22.23 18.19
C ASN A 855 -16.44 -22.00 19.59
N GLN A 856 -15.21 -21.48 19.64
CA GLN A 856 -14.40 -21.41 20.87
C GLN A 856 -15.15 -20.79 22.07
N ARG A 857 -15.72 -19.59 21.92
CA ARG A 857 -16.50 -18.91 22.98
C ARG A 857 -17.71 -19.70 23.46
N ARG A 858 -18.25 -20.63 22.66
CA ARG A 858 -19.33 -21.54 23.09
C ARG A 858 -18.78 -22.73 23.89
N ARG A 859 -17.58 -23.24 23.57
CA ARG A 859 -16.87 -24.23 24.43
C ARG A 859 -16.59 -23.63 25.81
N GLU A 860 -16.10 -22.38 25.85
CA GLU A 860 -15.86 -21.59 27.05
C GLU A 860 -17.15 -21.29 27.84
N ALA A 861 -18.21 -20.81 27.18
CA ALA A 861 -19.50 -20.52 27.82
C ALA A 861 -20.25 -21.78 28.33
N LEU A 862 -19.91 -22.97 27.81
CA LEU A 862 -20.36 -24.26 28.34
C LEU A 862 -19.53 -24.72 29.55
N GLY A 863 -18.46 -24.00 29.92
CA GLY A 863 -17.55 -24.34 31.02
C GLY A 863 -16.55 -25.46 30.68
N ILE A 864 -16.33 -25.75 29.39
CA ILE A 864 -15.48 -26.85 28.92
C ILE A 864 -14.12 -26.28 28.53
N THR A 865 -13.25 -26.09 29.53
CA THR A 865 -11.83 -25.79 29.33
C THR A 865 -11.04 -27.07 29.09
N GLU A 866 -10.17 -27.07 28.08
CA GLU A 866 -9.12 -28.10 27.97
C GLU A 866 -8.19 -27.99 29.19
N GLN A 867 -7.99 -29.10 29.90
CA GLN A 867 -6.96 -29.15 30.94
C GLN A 867 -5.60 -29.30 30.24
N GLU A 868 -4.72 -28.33 30.44
CA GLU A 868 -3.31 -28.48 30.08
C GLU A 868 -2.75 -29.80 30.64
N PRO A 869 -1.88 -30.50 29.91
CA PRO A 869 -1.34 -31.79 30.32
C PRO A 869 -0.38 -31.63 31.51
N GLN A 870 -0.93 -31.60 32.73
CA GLN A 870 -0.17 -31.50 33.98
C GLN A 870 0.93 -32.57 34.01
N THR A 871 2.19 -32.12 34.04
CA THR A 871 3.34 -33.02 34.04
C THR A 871 3.41 -33.78 35.38
N PRO A 872 3.48 -35.12 35.37
CA PRO A 872 3.41 -35.89 36.61
C PRO A 872 4.67 -35.69 37.46
N PRO A 873 4.53 -35.62 38.81
CA PRO A 873 5.65 -35.31 39.70
C PRO A 873 6.70 -36.43 39.68
N LYS A 874 7.94 -36.08 39.34
CA LYS A 874 9.08 -37.02 39.33
C LYS A 874 9.56 -37.34 40.74
N ALA A 875 8.91 -38.32 41.38
CA ALA A 875 9.43 -38.97 42.57
C ALA A 875 10.77 -39.68 42.29
N SER A 876 11.62 -39.76 43.31
CA SER A 876 13.00 -40.26 43.23
C SER A 876 13.11 -41.77 43.00
N VAL A 877 13.96 -42.18 42.06
CA VAL A 877 14.62 -43.51 42.08
C VAL A 877 16.10 -43.34 41.80
N GLU A 878 16.94 -43.90 42.67
CA GLU A 878 18.39 -43.82 42.59
C GLU A 878 19.00 -45.01 41.82
N THR A 879 20.10 -44.75 41.12
CA THR A 879 21.29 -45.64 41.00
C THR A 879 21.41 -46.81 39.97
N LYS A 880 22.48 -46.65 39.17
CA LYS A 880 23.61 -47.59 38.93
C LYS A 880 23.54 -48.70 37.84
N LYS A 881 24.27 -48.39 36.74
CA LYS A 881 25.52 -49.06 36.25
C LYS A 881 25.49 -50.07 35.08
N ARG A 882 26.61 -50.02 34.32
CA ARG A 882 27.15 -50.95 33.28
C ARG A 882 26.46 -50.88 31.90
N GLY A 883 27.12 -50.61 30.76
CA GLY A 883 28.42 -49.94 30.54
C GLY A 883 29.52 -50.74 29.79
N ARG A 884 30.01 -50.22 28.65
CA ARG A 884 31.28 -50.52 27.95
C ARG A 884 31.66 -49.26 27.14
N LYS A 885 32.78 -48.57 27.45
CA LYS A 885 34.14 -48.72 26.87
C LYS A 885 34.17 -48.46 25.35
N ARG A 886 34.68 -47.32 24.88
CA ARG A 886 36.11 -46.92 24.64
C ARG A 886 36.59 -47.32 23.22
N LYS A 887 37.46 -46.58 22.52
CA LYS A 887 38.59 -45.69 22.90
C LYS A 887 38.83 -44.65 21.76
N SER A 888 39.10 -43.35 22.03
CA SER A 888 40.42 -42.63 22.00
C SER A 888 41.11 -42.53 20.62
N SER A 889 41.90 -41.50 20.26
CA SER A 889 42.69 -40.49 21.02
C SER A 889 43.05 -39.31 20.10
N SER A 890 43.13 -38.00 20.45
CA SER A 890 43.37 -37.21 21.69
C SER A 890 44.82 -36.69 21.89
N LYS A 891 45.00 -35.35 21.94
CA LYS A 891 46.05 -34.52 22.62
C LYS A 891 45.81 -33.04 22.23
N SER A 892 46.09 -32.00 23.03
CA SER A 892 46.47 -31.90 24.46
C SER A 892 46.28 -30.45 24.97
N ALA A 893 46.03 -30.25 26.27
CA ALA A 893 45.99 -28.93 26.95
C ALA A 893 47.38 -28.54 27.53
N PRO A 894 47.58 -27.33 28.11
CA PRO A 894 47.09 -26.99 29.47
C PRO A 894 46.35 -25.62 29.54
N LYS A 895 45.63 -25.14 30.59
CA LYS A 895 45.43 -25.41 32.05
C LYS A 895 46.38 -24.70 33.06
N SER A 896 45.84 -23.74 33.84
CA SER A 896 46.10 -23.59 35.31
C SER A 896 45.31 -22.44 36.01
N THR A 897 44.61 -22.77 37.13
CA THR A 897 44.51 -22.02 38.43
C THR A 897 43.97 -20.57 38.53
N ASP A 898 43.18 -20.16 39.55
CA ASP A 898 42.53 -20.84 40.70
C ASP A 898 41.36 -20.01 41.32
N SER A 899 40.51 -20.67 42.13
CA SER A 899 39.72 -20.25 43.34
C SER A 899 39.56 -18.76 43.77
N ARG A 900 38.48 -18.28 44.43
CA ARG A 900 37.21 -18.86 44.98
C ARG A 900 36.27 -17.75 45.54
N VAL A 901 34.93 -17.94 45.45
CA VAL A 901 33.85 -17.56 46.43
C VAL A 901 33.75 -16.06 46.86
N TYR A 902 32.63 -15.35 46.65
CA TYR A 902 31.32 -15.51 47.31
C TYR A 902 30.08 -15.34 46.39
N ASP A 903 28.89 -15.56 46.96
CA ASP A 903 27.58 -15.77 46.31
C ASP A 903 26.51 -14.79 46.84
N VAL A 904 25.73 -14.16 45.93
CA VAL A 904 24.40 -13.58 46.20
C VAL A 904 23.51 -13.65 44.94
N SER A 905 22.30 -14.21 45.12
CA SER A 905 21.10 -14.28 44.24
C SER A 905 20.48 -12.93 43.81
N GLU A 906 19.52 -12.79 42.90
CA GLU A 906 18.99 -13.60 41.76
C GLU A 906 18.08 -12.66 40.93
N SER A 907 18.10 -12.76 39.60
CA SER A 907 16.94 -12.46 38.72
C SER A 907 17.23 -13.00 37.32
N ARG A 908 16.37 -13.88 36.79
CA ARG A 908 16.61 -14.56 35.50
C ARG A 908 15.89 -13.86 34.34
N PRO A 909 16.48 -13.81 33.13
CA PRO A 909 15.72 -13.64 31.90
C PRO A 909 14.73 -14.79 31.71
N VAL A 910 13.64 -14.53 30.98
CA VAL A 910 12.74 -15.57 30.49
C VAL A 910 13.32 -16.16 29.21
N GLU A 911 13.45 -17.49 29.15
CA GLU A 911 13.88 -18.21 27.94
C GLU A 911 12.66 -18.40 27.01
N ASP A 912 12.57 -17.62 25.92
CA ASP A 912 11.52 -17.77 24.88
C ASP A 912 11.81 -18.99 24.00
N ASP A 913 11.39 -20.17 24.47
CA ASP A 913 11.60 -21.47 23.82
C ASP A 913 10.79 -21.65 22.51
N CYS A 914 10.10 -20.60 22.02
CA CYS A 914 9.25 -20.65 20.83
C CYS A 914 9.98 -20.20 19.55
N ASP A 915 10.99 -19.32 19.65
CA ASP A 915 11.68 -18.74 18.48
C ASP A 915 12.71 -19.70 17.82
N ASN A 916 12.96 -20.87 18.42
CA ASN A 916 13.72 -22.02 17.86
C ASN A 916 13.18 -22.59 16.53
N THR A 917 12.04 -22.08 16.03
CA THR A 917 11.46 -22.42 14.72
C THR A 917 11.39 -21.24 13.76
N SER A 918 12.03 -20.11 14.08
CA SER A 918 12.04 -18.91 13.24
C SER A 918 13.06 -18.98 12.09
N VAL A 919 12.81 -18.23 11.01
CA VAL A 919 13.82 -17.96 9.99
C VAL A 919 14.86 -17.02 10.60
N ALA A 920 16.14 -17.35 10.47
CA ALA A 920 17.24 -16.50 10.91
C ALA A 920 17.18 -15.13 10.22
N THR A 921 17.36 -14.05 10.98
CA THR A 921 17.54 -12.71 10.42
C THR A 921 18.81 -12.71 9.57
N MET A 922 18.72 -12.21 8.34
CA MET A 922 19.82 -12.17 7.39
C MET A 922 20.93 -11.23 7.87
N ASP A 923 22.19 -11.58 7.56
CA ASP A 923 23.36 -10.84 8.06
C ASP A 923 23.35 -9.36 7.64
N GLU A 924 22.78 -9.04 6.47
CA GLU A 924 22.51 -7.67 6.00
C GLU A 924 21.61 -6.86 6.97
N ASP A 925 20.50 -7.44 7.42
CA ASP A 925 19.57 -6.79 8.35
C ASP A 925 20.18 -6.69 9.76
N LEU A 926 21.02 -7.66 10.15
CA LEU A 926 21.77 -7.60 11.41
C LEU A 926 22.83 -6.48 11.40
N ALA A 927 23.55 -6.28 10.28
CA ALA A 927 24.57 -5.24 10.15
C ALA A 927 24.01 -3.81 10.24
N VAL A 928 22.75 -3.57 9.84
CA VAL A 928 22.09 -2.27 10.06
C VAL A 928 21.72 -2.06 11.52
N LEU A 929 21.35 -3.12 12.24
CA LEU A 929 20.97 -3.06 13.66
C LEU A 929 22.17 -2.92 14.60
N PHE A 930 23.33 -3.48 14.24
CA PHE A 930 24.56 -3.50 15.03
C PHE A 930 25.72 -2.84 14.28
N SER A 931 26.01 -1.57 14.58
CA SER A 931 27.34 -0.99 14.34
C SER A 931 28.30 -1.41 15.46
N GLU A 932 29.61 -1.48 15.18
CA GLU A 932 30.67 -1.98 16.09
C GLU A 932 30.99 -1.02 17.27
N THR A 933 29.99 -0.36 17.84
CA THR A 933 30.15 0.82 18.71
C THR A 933 29.44 0.75 20.07
N GLU A 934 28.71 -0.32 20.38
CA GLU A 934 27.74 -0.31 21.51
C GLU A 934 27.85 -1.46 22.54
N ASP A 935 28.68 -2.49 22.33
CA ASP A 935 28.78 -3.65 23.25
C ASP A 935 29.61 -3.40 24.54
N GLU A 936 30.08 -2.18 24.81
CA GLU A 936 30.70 -1.79 26.09
C GLU A 936 29.87 -0.74 26.87
N ALA A 937 28.67 -1.14 27.34
CA ALA A 937 27.75 -0.22 28.04
C ALA A 937 27.12 -0.71 29.37
N ILE A 938 27.53 -1.85 29.95
CA ILE A 938 27.08 -2.28 31.30
C ILE A 938 28.21 -2.82 32.20
N ASP A 939 29.11 -1.95 32.68
CA ASP A 939 29.48 -1.89 34.12
C ASP A 939 30.24 -0.58 34.49
N SER A 940 30.03 -0.12 35.73
CA SER A 940 30.89 0.80 36.50
C SER A 940 31.12 2.22 35.94
N GLY A 941 30.32 3.19 36.39
CA GLY A 941 30.54 4.61 36.10
C GLY A 941 31.77 5.20 36.81
N LYS A 942 32.80 5.66 36.05
CA LYS A 942 33.93 6.44 36.60
C LYS A 942 34.55 7.45 35.60
N LYS A 943 34.00 8.68 35.62
CA LYS A 943 34.52 9.93 35.03
C LYS A 943 34.60 9.99 33.49
N LYS A 944 34.02 11.06 32.92
CA LYS A 944 34.05 11.44 31.50
C LYS A 944 35.47 11.30 30.89
N LYS A 945 35.57 10.59 29.77
CA LYS A 945 36.57 10.83 28.73
C LYS A 945 35.86 11.17 27.42
N ARG A 946 36.47 12.05 26.64
CA ARG A 946 36.02 12.48 25.30
C ARG A 946 36.13 11.29 24.35
N ALA A 947 35.14 11.10 23.45
CA ALA A 947 35.19 10.07 22.43
C ALA A 947 36.49 10.19 21.60
N GLN A 948 37.07 9.05 21.23
CA GLN A 948 38.26 9.03 20.38
C GLN A 948 37.83 9.17 18.92
N MET A 949 38.32 10.22 18.26
CA MET A 949 38.17 10.38 16.81
C MET A 949 38.95 9.25 16.12
N THR A 950 38.36 8.67 15.07
CA THR A 950 39.14 7.90 14.08
C THR A 950 40.17 8.83 13.45
N PRO A 951 41.43 8.39 13.25
CA PRO A 951 42.44 9.24 12.67
C PRO A 951 42.20 9.38 11.17
N VAL A 952 41.98 10.62 10.72
CA VAL A 952 41.87 11.03 9.32
C VAL A 952 43.17 11.70 8.84
N THR A 953 43.29 11.94 7.53
CA THR A 953 44.37 12.75 6.96
C THR A 953 44.29 14.21 7.41
N ASN A 954 45.34 14.72 8.07
CA ASN A 954 45.43 16.13 8.48
C ASN A 954 45.29 17.08 7.26
N PHE A 955 44.24 17.90 7.24
CA PHE A 955 44.00 18.97 6.27
C PHE A 955 44.01 20.33 6.96
N GLU A 956 44.39 21.38 6.24
CA GLU A 956 44.34 22.77 6.69
C GLU A 956 43.80 23.65 5.54
N PRO A 957 42.58 24.22 5.65
CA PRO A 957 41.98 25.04 4.60
C PRO A 957 42.84 26.23 4.17
N GLY A 958 42.71 26.64 2.90
CA GLY A 958 43.33 27.86 2.37
C GLY A 958 44.86 27.81 2.21
N LYS A 959 45.45 26.62 2.07
CA LYS A 959 46.90 26.43 1.82
C LYS A 959 47.27 26.12 0.35
N LEU A 960 46.30 26.17 -0.56
CA LEU A 960 46.49 25.83 -1.96
C LEU A 960 47.10 27.01 -2.73
N ASP A 961 48.34 26.85 -3.23
CA ASP A 961 49.07 27.91 -3.95
C ASP A 961 48.41 28.22 -5.31
N GLU A 962 47.85 29.43 -5.44
CA GLU A 962 47.20 29.92 -6.66
C GLU A 962 48.10 29.81 -7.90
N SER A 963 49.41 30.06 -7.74
CA SER A 963 50.38 30.06 -8.82
C SER A 963 50.66 28.67 -9.40
N SER A 964 50.18 27.61 -8.72
CA SER A 964 50.24 26.23 -9.20
C SER A 964 49.04 25.81 -10.06
N LEU A 965 48.05 26.68 -10.29
CA LEU A 965 46.80 26.35 -10.99
C LEU A 965 46.56 27.24 -12.21
N LYS A 966 46.06 26.64 -13.29
CA LYS A 966 45.62 27.35 -14.51
C LYS A 966 44.18 27.85 -14.33
N LEU A 967 44.02 28.99 -13.67
CA LEU A 967 42.75 29.73 -13.67
C LEU A 967 42.43 30.27 -15.08
N LEU A 968 41.15 30.33 -15.44
CA LEU A 968 40.66 30.71 -16.77
C LEU A 968 39.77 31.96 -16.71
N ASP A 969 39.97 32.86 -17.67
CA ASP A 969 39.10 34.01 -17.90
C ASP A 969 37.63 33.59 -18.15
N PRO A 970 36.64 34.46 -17.84
CA PRO A 970 35.22 34.19 -18.12
C PRO A 970 34.98 33.77 -19.58
N PRO A 971 34.20 32.70 -19.83
CA PRO A 971 34.04 32.16 -21.17
C PRO A 971 33.20 33.09 -22.05
N SER A 972 33.57 33.22 -23.33
CA SER A 972 32.81 34.01 -24.32
C SER A 972 31.43 33.45 -24.67
N TYR A 973 31.04 32.32 -24.08
CA TYR A 973 29.72 31.69 -24.18
C TYR A 973 28.86 31.89 -22.92
N ALA A 974 29.31 32.68 -21.93
CA ALA A 974 28.54 32.92 -20.71
C ALA A 974 27.17 33.52 -21.01
N THR A 975 26.11 32.88 -20.51
CA THR A 975 24.72 33.37 -20.60
C THR A 975 24.29 33.93 -19.24
N THR A 976 23.41 34.92 -19.23
CA THR A 976 22.88 35.51 -17.99
C THR A 976 22.18 34.46 -17.12
N THR A 977 21.36 33.59 -17.73
CA THR A 977 20.65 32.51 -17.05
C THR A 977 21.59 31.50 -16.39
N ALA A 978 22.56 30.96 -17.12
CA ALA A 978 23.50 29.99 -16.56
C ALA A 978 24.46 30.64 -15.54
N THR A 979 24.87 31.89 -15.75
CA THR A 979 25.68 32.63 -14.77
C THR A 979 24.92 32.83 -13.46
N LYS A 980 23.64 33.21 -13.53
CA LYS A 980 22.76 33.35 -12.34
C LYS A 980 22.58 32.02 -11.61
N SER A 981 22.34 30.93 -12.34
CA SER A 981 22.25 29.58 -11.76
C SER A 981 23.56 29.14 -11.09
N LEU A 982 24.71 29.29 -11.77
CA LEU A 982 26.03 28.95 -11.22
C LEU A 982 26.36 29.75 -9.95
N GLN A 983 26.02 31.05 -9.92
CA GLN A 983 26.17 31.88 -8.72
C GLN A 983 25.26 31.41 -7.58
N GLN A 984 24.00 31.04 -7.86
CA GLN A 984 23.09 30.47 -6.86
C GLN A 984 23.63 29.16 -6.27
N HIS A 985 24.07 28.22 -7.12
CA HIS A 985 24.67 26.96 -6.66
C HIS A 985 25.99 27.17 -5.91
N LEU A 986 26.82 28.13 -6.31
CA LEU A 986 28.06 28.47 -5.58
C LEU A 986 27.74 29.02 -4.19
N ILE A 987 26.81 29.97 -4.09
CA ILE A 987 26.36 30.55 -2.81
C ILE A 987 25.75 29.48 -1.90
N GLN A 988 24.97 28.53 -2.45
CA GLN A 988 24.44 27.40 -1.69
C GLN A 988 25.58 26.51 -1.17
N THR A 989 26.53 26.15 -2.02
CA THR A 989 27.67 25.28 -1.67
C THR A 989 28.56 25.91 -0.60
N LEU A 990 28.86 27.22 -0.70
CA LEU A 990 29.63 27.94 0.31
C LEU A 990 28.86 28.06 1.65
N LYS A 991 27.54 28.29 1.63
CA LYS A 991 26.71 28.28 2.84
C LYS A 991 26.68 26.91 3.53
N VAL A 992 26.78 25.80 2.78
CA VAL A 992 26.95 24.45 3.35
C VAL A 992 28.33 24.30 3.99
N GLN A 993 29.37 24.80 3.33
CA GLN A 993 30.75 24.78 3.84
C GLN A 993 30.93 25.57 5.14
N GLU A 994 30.25 26.71 5.29
CA GLU A 994 30.27 27.52 6.53
C GLU A 994 29.53 26.88 7.71
N ARG A 995 28.53 26.04 7.44
CA ARG A 995 27.61 25.48 8.46
C ARG A 995 28.09 24.19 9.10
N ASN A 996 28.95 23.43 8.44
CA ASN A 996 29.35 22.08 8.84
C ASN A 996 30.86 22.01 9.14
N ALA A 997 31.29 21.02 9.93
CA ALA A 997 32.71 20.85 10.21
C ALA A 997 33.44 20.30 8.97
N SER A 998 34.62 20.86 8.65
CA SER A 998 35.38 20.47 7.46
C SER A 998 35.72 18.97 7.44
N ASP A 999 36.04 18.38 8.59
CA ASP A 999 36.32 16.94 8.70
C ASP A 999 35.11 16.04 8.36
N GLU A 1000 33.89 16.53 8.55
CA GLU A 1000 32.65 15.81 8.23
C GLU A 1000 32.37 15.92 6.72
N LEU A 1001 32.43 17.14 6.16
CA LEU A 1001 32.29 17.41 4.72
C LEU A 1001 33.32 16.65 3.88
N GLY A 1002 34.60 16.73 4.27
CA GLY A 1002 35.74 16.19 3.54
C GLY A 1002 35.88 16.71 2.10
N TRP A 1003 35.32 17.89 1.83
CA TRP A 1003 35.57 18.69 0.64
C TRP A 1003 35.66 20.16 1.05
N TYR A 1004 36.52 20.91 0.38
CA TYR A 1004 36.71 22.35 0.57
C TYR A 1004 36.85 23.06 -0.78
N ILE A 1005 36.21 24.22 -0.89
CA ILE A 1005 36.27 25.14 -2.01
C ILE A 1005 36.77 26.47 -1.47
N ASP A 1006 37.87 26.99 -2.03
CA ASP A 1006 38.36 28.31 -1.64
C ASP A 1006 37.71 29.42 -2.47
N PRO A 1007 36.99 30.39 -1.85
CA PRO A 1007 36.41 31.51 -2.59
C PRO A 1007 37.44 32.38 -3.33
N GLN A 1008 38.69 32.42 -2.87
CA GLN A 1008 39.74 33.25 -3.47
C GLN A 1008 40.20 32.70 -4.83
N LEU A 1009 40.06 31.39 -5.05
CA LEU A 1009 40.43 30.73 -6.32
C LEU A 1009 39.35 30.87 -7.42
N ILE A 1010 38.19 31.46 -7.14
CA ILE A 1010 37.05 31.53 -8.07
C ILE A 1010 36.98 32.90 -8.75
N ASN A 1011 37.90 33.13 -9.70
CA ASN A 1011 37.84 34.28 -10.60
C ASN A 1011 36.69 34.19 -11.64
N ASN A 1012 36.08 33.02 -11.78
CA ASN A 1012 35.15 32.69 -12.88
C ASN A 1012 34.14 31.62 -12.43
N PRO A 1013 32.82 31.89 -12.42
CA PRO A 1013 31.82 30.94 -11.95
C PRO A 1013 31.71 29.66 -12.81
N TYR A 1014 32.33 29.62 -13.99
CA TYR A 1014 32.37 28.45 -14.88
C TYR A 1014 33.55 27.49 -14.62
N GLN A 1015 34.48 27.81 -13.71
CA GLN A 1015 35.59 26.94 -13.29
C GLN A 1015 35.70 26.92 -11.76
N TRP A 1016 35.45 25.78 -11.11
CA TRP A 1016 35.62 25.63 -9.66
C TRP A 1016 36.79 24.70 -9.36
N ILE A 1017 37.62 25.06 -8.39
CA ILE A 1017 38.67 24.21 -7.83
C ILE A 1017 38.18 23.67 -6.49
N VAL A 1018 38.29 22.35 -6.29
CA VAL A 1018 37.78 21.68 -5.08
C VAL A 1018 38.84 20.75 -4.51
N GLU A 1019 39.12 20.85 -3.22
CA GLU A 1019 39.99 19.93 -2.48
C GLU A 1019 39.16 18.86 -1.76
N LEU A 1020 39.24 17.60 -2.18
CA LEU A 1020 38.74 16.48 -1.38
C LEU A 1020 39.76 16.11 -0.32
N HIS A 1021 39.33 15.96 0.93
CA HIS A 1021 40.21 15.73 2.09
C HIS A 1021 39.53 14.89 3.19
N SER A 1022 40.18 14.81 4.36
CA SER A 1022 39.74 14.01 5.52
C SER A 1022 39.32 12.58 5.13
N PHE A 1023 40.27 11.89 4.49
CA PHE A 1023 40.18 10.46 4.21
C PHE A 1023 40.61 9.67 5.46
N GLU A 1024 39.90 8.58 5.78
CA GLU A 1024 40.24 7.74 6.93
C GLU A 1024 41.55 6.96 6.71
N LEU A 1025 42.36 6.81 7.77
CA LEU A 1025 43.54 5.94 7.75
C LEU A 1025 43.21 4.43 7.82
N THR A 1026 41.93 4.08 7.94
CA THR A 1026 41.41 2.72 7.70
C THR A 1026 41.55 2.33 6.23
N LEU A 1027 41.29 3.28 5.31
CA LEU A 1027 41.22 3.06 3.87
C LEU A 1027 42.62 3.03 3.21
N PRO A 1028 42.84 2.19 2.18
CA PRO A 1028 44.11 2.15 1.46
C PRO A 1028 44.53 3.51 0.87
N LEU A 1029 43.58 4.30 0.37
CA LEU A 1029 43.83 5.64 -0.16
C LEU A 1029 44.33 6.60 0.91
N GLY A 1030 43.64 6.68 2.07
CA GLY A 1030 44.04 7.54 3.18
C GLY A 1030 45.41 7.16 3.75
N GLN A 1031 45.71 5.86 3.86
CA GLN A 1031 47.04 5.40 4.24
C GLN A 1031 48.13 5.80 3.24
N ASP A 1032 47.87 5.71 1.93
CA ASP A 1032 48.88 6.00 0.91
C ASP A 1032 49.09 7.52 0.74
N LEU A 1033 48.03 8.34 0.89
CA LEU A 1033 48.13 9.81 1.00
C LEU A 1033 48.93 10.22 2.24
N HIS A 1034 48.64 9.65 3.40
CA HIS A 1034 49.36 9.93 4.66
C HIS A 1034 50.84 9.56 4.59
N LYS A 1035 51.20 8.41 3.98
CA LYS A 1035 52.60 8.02 3.73
C LYS A 1035 53.33 8.99 2.80
N ALA A 1036 52.64 9.56 1.81
CA ALA A 1036 53.20 10.53 0.87
C ALA A 1036 53.26 11.96 1.44
N GLY A 1037 52.56 12.23 2.55
CA GLY A 1037 52.39 13.57 3.13
C GLY A 1037 51.43 14.47 2.35
N ILE A 1038 50.56 13.90 1.52
CA ILE A 1038 49.61 14.64 0.67
C ILE A 1038 48.30 14.80 1.45
N GLN A 1039 47.82 16.04 1.60
CA GLN A 1039 46.68 16.37 2.47
C GLN A 1039 45.32 16.28 1.75
N SER A 1040 45.29 16.53 0.45
CA SER A 1040 44.08 16.65 -0.37
C SER A 1040 44.24 16.05 -1.77
N ILE A 1041 43.11 15.78 -2.43
CA ILE A 1041 43.00 15.49 -3.86
C ILE A 1041 42.31 16.70 -4.50
N VAL A 1042 43.03 17.41 -5.38
CA VAL A 1042 42.51 18.58 -6.09
C VAL A 1042 41.74 18.15 -7.32
N LEU A 1043 40.46 18.51 -7.36
CA LEU A 1043 39.58 18.41 -8.51
C LEU A 1043 39.44 19.76 -9.21
N GLU A 1044 39.10 19.71 -10.49
CA GLU A 1044 38.60 20.85 -11.26
C GLU A 1044 37.24 20.48 -11.85
N MET A 1045 36.26 21.35 -11.64
CA MET A 1045 34.92 21.30 -12.25
C MET A 1045 34.80 22.40 -13.31
N ARG A 1046 34.31 22.09 -14.50
CA ARG A 1046 34.04 23.05 -15.59
C ARG A 1046 32.60 22.94 -16.05
N PHE A 1047 31.93 24.08 -16.19
CA PHE A 1047 30.48 24.13 -16.46
C PHE A 1047 30.18 24.51 -17.92
N PRO A 1048 29.20 23.85 -18.59
CA PRO A 1048 28.75 24.22 -19.94
C PRO A 1048 27.91 25.51 -19.92
N LYS A 1049 27.72 26.13 -21.09
CA LYS A 1049 26.84 27.31 -21.24
C LYS A 1049 25.37 27.02 -20.89
N ASP A 1050 24.96 25.76 -21.07
CA ASP A 1050 23.60 25.25 -20.87
C ASP A 1050 23.38 24.68 -19.47
N PHE A 1051 24.31 24.89 -18.53
CA PHE A 1051 24.12 24.49 -17.13
C PHE A 1051 22.90 25.22 -16.51
N PRO A 1052 21.99 24.54 -15.79
CA PRO A 1052 22.10 23.18 -15.25
C PRO A 1052 21.60 22.04 -16.16
N MET A 1053 21.15 22.32 -17.39
CA MET A 1053 20.58 21.31 -18.30
C MET A 1053 21.62 20.31 -18.85
N SER A 1054 22.92 20.60 -18.72
CA SER A 1054 24.03 19.69 -19.07
C SER A 1054 25.03 19.58 -17.91
N PRO A 1055 25.66 18.41 -17.70
CA PRO A 1055 26.52 18.15 -16.55
C PRO A 1055 27.81 18.97 -16.54
N PRO A 1056 28.38 19.23 -15.35
CA PRO A 1056 29.75 19.71 -15.23
C PRO A 1056 30.75 18.62 -15.65
N PHE A 1057 31.80 19.00 -16.37
CA PHE A 1057 32.95 18.12 -16.57
C PHE A 1057 33.84 18.17 -15.32
N VAL A 1058 34.17 17.01 -14.74
CA VAL A 1058 35.01 16.92 -13.54
C VAL A 1058 36.22 16.01 -13.76
N ARG A 1059 37.39 16.50 -13.37
CA ARG A 1059 38.65 15.75 -13.39
C ARG A 1059 39.46 15.95 -12.13
N VAL A 1060 40.33 14.98 -11.83
CA VAL A 1060 41.45 15.15 -10.90
C VAL A 1060 42.53 15.99 -11.57
N VAL A 1061 43.05 16.98 -10.86
CA VAL A 1061 44.25 17.75 -11.25
C VAL A 1061 45.48 17.05 -10.68
N ARG A 1062 45.49 16.80 -9.37
CA ARG A 1062 46.56 16.11 -8.62
C ARG A 1062 46.04 15.55 -7.30
N PRO A 1063 46.62 14.47 -6.74
CA PRO A 1063 47.74 13.67 -7.25
C PRO A 1063 47.33 12.65 -8.31
N ARG A 1064 48.32 12.06 -9.00
CA ARG A 1064 48.08 10.97 -9.94
C ARG A 1064 47.73 9.67 -9.22
N LEU A 1065 46.59 9.07 -9.56
CA LEU A 1065 46.16 7.78 -9.02
C LEU A 1065 46.65 6.62 -9.91
N LEU A 1066 46.66 5.42 -9.33
CA LEU A 1066 47.04 4.18 -10.00
C LEU A 1066 45.95 3.74 -10.99
N GLU A 1067 46.35 3.33 -12.19
CA GLU A 1067 45.42 2.92 -13.25
C GLU A 1067 44.69 1.61 -12.91
N PHE A 1068 43.44 1.47 -13.38
CA PHE A 1068 42.61 0.29 -13.12
C PHE A 1068 43.28 -1.04 -13.56
N ASN A 1069 43.93 -1.02 -14.71
CA ASN A 1069 44.69 -2.15 -15.26
C ASN A 1069 45.93 -2.51 -14.41
N GLN A 1070 46.47 -1.54 -13.65
CA GLN A 1070 47.63 -1.71 -12.77
C GLN A 1070 47.22 -2.05 -11.32
N GLY A 1071 45.92 -2.13 -11.02
CA GLY A 1071 45.41 -2.50 -9.69
C GLY A 1071 44.79 -1.36 -8.89
N GLY A 1072 44.69 -0.15 -9.45
CA GLY A 1072 43.92 0.94 -8.85
C GLY A 1072 42.41 0.83 -9.13
N GLY A 1073 41.67 1.87 -8.76
CA GLY A 1073 40.21 1.97 -8.84
C GLY A 1073 39.74 3.38 -8.50
N GLY A 1074 38.49 3.52 -8.07
CA GLY A 1074 37.90 4.81 -7.70
C GLY A 1074 37.48 5.70 -8.87
N HIS A 1075 37.04 5.10 -9.98
CA HIS A 1075 36.45 5.78 -11.15
C HIS A 1075 37.32 6.83 -11.89
N VAL A 1076 38.56 7.07 -11.48
CA VAL A 1076 39.48 7.97 -12.19
C VAL A 1076 40.09 7.26 -13.40
N THR A 1077 39.91 7.85 -14.58
CA THR A 1077 40.49 7.36 -15.85
C THR A 1077 42.01 7.60 -15.92
N GLN A 1078 42.68 6.95 -16.86
CA GLN A 1078 44.12 7.15 -17.13
C GLN A 1078 44.50 8.62 -17.37
N GLY A 1079 43.58 9.44 -17.90
CA GLY A 1079 43.78 10.88 -18.13
C GLY A 1079 43.38 11.79 -16.96
N GLY A 1080 42.81 11.26 -15.87
CA GLY A 1080 42.38 12.04 -14.70
C GLY A 1080 40.91 12.47 -14.71
N ALA A 1081 40.19 12.36 -15.83
CA ALA A 1081 38.73 12.54 -15.85
C ALA A 1081 38.02 11.44 -15.06
N LEU A 1082 36.87 11.77 -14.47
CA LEU A 1082 36.03 10.80 -13.73
C LEU A 1082 35.07 10.05 -14.67
N CYS A 1083 34.99 8.73 -14.49
CA CYS A 1083 34.14 7.81 -15.24
C CYS A 1083 32.94 7.42 -14.36
N MET A 1084 31.95 8.31 -14.32
CA MET A 1084 30.72 8.17 -13.52
C MET A 1084 29.53 8.59 -14.37
N GLU A 1085 28.49 7.75 -14.41
CA GLU A 1085 27.31 7.95 -15.26
C GLU A 1085 26.57 9.27 -14.98
N LEU A 1086 26.53 9.70 -13.71
CA LEU A 1086 25.93 10.98 -13.30
C LEU A 1086 26.59 12.22 -13.95
N LEU A 1087 27.85 12.11 -14.41
CA LEU A 1087 28.56 13.20 -15.09
C LEU A 1087 28.37 13.19 -16.62
N THR A 1088 27.50 12.32 -17.13
CA THR A 1088 27.20 12.17 -18.57
C THR A 1088 25.79 12.64 -18.90
N ASN A 1089 25.52 12.95 -20.18
CA ASN A 1089 24.16 13.31 -20.61
C ASN A 1089 23.12 12.19 -20.40
N SER A 1090 23.55 10.95 -20.19
CA SER A 1090 22.68 9.79 -19.96
C SER A 1090 22.25 9.60 -18.51
N GLY A 1091 22.98 10.19 -17.54
CA GLY A 1091 22.72 10.03 -16.10
C GLY A 1091 22.66 11.32 -15.29
N TRP A 1092 22.92 12.48 -15.90
CA TRP A 1092 22.78 13.79 -15.27
C TRP A 1092 21.31 14.22 -15.14
N LEU A 1093 20.92 14.66 -13.94
CA LEU A 1093 19.64 15.34 -13.71
C LEU A 1093 19.91 16.80 -13.32
N PRO A 1094 19.29 17.80 -13.98
CA PRO A 1094 19.49 19.23 -13.68
C PRO A 1094 19.15 19.66 -12.25
N SER A 1095 18.45 18.81 -11.49
CA SER A 1095 18.13 18.98 -10.06
C SER A 1095 19.25 18.54 -9.10
N CYS A 1096 20.36 17.97 -9.60
CA CYS A 1096 21.47 17.52 -8.75
C CYS A 1096 22.24 18.70 -8.16
N SER A 1097 22.35 18.77 -6.82
CA SER A 1097 23.24 19.74 -6.16
C SER A 1097 24.71 19.37 -6.37
N ILE A 1098 25.58 20.40 -6.47
CA ILE A 1098 27.03 20.17 -6.64
C ILE A 1098 27.66 19.52 -5.41
N GLU A 1099 27.11 19.74 -4.20
CA GLU A 1099 27.46 18.97 -3.01
C GLU A 1099 27.23 17.46 -3.22
N ALA A 1100 26.05 17.05 -3.72
CA ALA A 1100 25.75 15.63 -3.95
C ALA A 1100 26.71 15.01 -4.98
N VAL A 1101 27.15 15.79 -5.99
CA VAL A 1101 28.20 15.39 -6.93
C VAL A 1101 29.53 15.17 -6.21
N LEU A 1102 29.98 16.12 -5.38
CA LEU A 1102 31.25 16.04 -4.65
C LEU A 1102 31.28 14.88 -3.64
N VAL A 1103 30.18 14.69 -2.89
CA VAL A 1103 30.02 13.55 -1.97
C VAL A 1103 30.03 12.22 -2.74
N SER A 1104 29.35 12.14 -3.89
CA SER A 1104 29.36 10.94 -4.75
C SER A 1104 30.77 10.61 -5.27
N ILE A 1105 31.57 11.63 -5.63
CA ILE A 1105 32.96 11.45 -6.05
C ILE A 1105 33.85 11.00 -4.87
N ARG A 1106 33.66 11.58 -3.66
CA ARG A 1106 34.35 11.13 -2.44
C ARG A 1106 34.04 9.67 -2.11
N ILE A 1107 32.77 9.25 -2.22
CA ILE A 1107 32.33 7.86 -2.05
C ILE A 1107 32.95 6.95 -3.12
N ALA A 1108 32.93 7.34 -4.40
CA ALA A 1108 33.53 6.57 -5.49
C ALA A 1108 35.04 6.34 -5.27
N LEU A 1109 35.78 7.36 -4.81
CA LEU A 1109 37.20 7.26 -4.44
C LEU A 1109 37.46 6.40 -3.20
N CYS A 1110 36.50 6.34 -2.26
CA CYS A 1110 36.60 5.51 -1.06
C CYS A 1110 36.13 4.06 -1.26
N SER A 1111 35.45 3.75 -2.38
CA SER A 1111 34.96 2.40 -2.68
C SER A 1111 36.10 1.38 -2.70
N MET A 1112 35.86 0.22 -2.07
CA MET A 1112 36.75 -0.94 -2.13
C MET A 1112 36.48 -1.81 -3.36
N GLU A 1113 35.31 -1.67 -4.00
CA GLU A 1113 34.88 -2.46 -5.15
C GLU A 1113 34.87 -1.64 -6.46
N PRO A 1114 35.17 -2.26 -7.61
CA PRO A 1114 35.76 -3.60 -7.77
C PRO A 1114 37.25 -3.66 -7.36
N LYS A 1115 37.88 -2.49 -7.14
CA LYS A 1115 39.22 -2.32 -6.54
C LYS A 1115 39.28 -0.96 -5.84
N PRO A 1116 40.06 -0.81 -4.74
CA PRO A 1116 40.25 0.49 -4.09
C PRO A 1116 41.04 1.48 -4.94
N ALA A 1117 40.74 2.77 -4.80
CA ALA A 1117 41.62 3.84 -5.28
C ALA A 1117 42.97 3.79 -4.55
N ARG A 1118 44.08 3.97 -5.29
CA ARG A 1118 45.45 3.95 -4.75
C ARG A 1118 46.27 5.07 -5.37
N LEU A 1119 47.21 5.62 -4.60
CA LEU A 1119 48.16 6.62 -5.09
C LEU A 1119 49.20 5.97 -6.03
N LEU A 1120 49.60 6.64 -7.11
CA LEU A 1120 50.71 6.16 -7.94
C LEU A 1120 52.05 6.32 -7.19
N ASN A 1121 52.80 5.22 -7.08
CA ASN A 1121 54.06 5.14 -6.33
C ASN A 1121 55.08 6.21 -6.75
N GLY A 1122 55.82 6.73 -5.77
CA GLY A 1122 56.92 7.70 -5.99
C GLY A 1122 56.55 9.17 -5.80
N GLN A 1123 55.26 9.49 -5.60
CA GLN A 1123 54.82 10.84 -5.26
C GLN A 1123 55.08 11.17 -3.78
N THR A 1124 55.33 12.44 -3.51
CA THR A 1124 55.46 13.00 -2.15
C THR A 1124 54.93 14.43 -2.11
N ALA A 1125 54.69 14.99 -0.92
CA ALA A 1125 54.25 16.37 -0.72
C ALA A 1125 55.09 17.46 -1.44
N LYS A 1126 56.34 17.17 -1.86
CA LYS A 1126 57.22 18.09 -2.60
C LYS A 1126 57.36 17.78 -4.10
N ASN A 1127 56.79 16.67 -4.56
CA ASN A 1127 56.83 16.21 -5.93
C ASN A 1127 55.59 15.35 -6.19
N VAL A 1128 54.50 16.02 -6.54
CA VAL A 1128 53.20 15.43 -6.86
C VAL A 1128 53.06 15.40 -8.38
N MET A 1129 52.54 14.30 -8.95
CA MET A 1129 52.30 14.21 -10.39
C MET A 1129 50.90 14.71 -10.72
N GLU A 1130 50.79 15.48 -11.79
CA GLU A 1130 49.54 16.11 -12.24
C GLU A 1130 48.97 15.44 -13.50
N TYR A 1131 47.69 15.66 -13.77
CA TYR A 1131 47.00 15.25 -14.99
C TYR A 1131 46.82 16.41 -15.97
N SER A 1132 47.16 16.18 -17.24
CA SER A 1132 46.91 17.12 -18.34
C SER A 1132 45.41 17.22 -18.65
N VAL A 1133 44.92 18.44 -18.89
CA VAL A 1133 43.55 18.70 -19.34
C VAL A 1133 43.24 17.91 -20.61
N HIS A 1134 44.16 17.88 -21.58
CA HIS A 1134 43.95 17.23 -22.87
C HIS A 1134 43.87 15.69 -22.75
N ASP A 1135 44.62 15.11 -21.82
CA ASP A 1135 44.55 13.68 -21.51
C ASP A 1135 43.22 13.34 -20.83
N ALA A 1136 42.74 14.19 -19.91
CA ALA A 1136 41.45 14.04 -19.24
C ALA A 1136 40.28 14.07 -20.24
N VAL A 1137 40.23 15.09 -21.09
CA VAL A 1137 39.23 15.26 -22.16
C VAL A 1137 39.23 14.03 -23.08
N SER A 1138 40.42 13.61 -23.54
CA SER A 1138 40.58 12.46 -24.41
C SER A 1138 40.21 11.12 -23.73
N ALA A 1139 40.42 11.00 -22.42
CA ALA A 1139 40.05 9.82 -21.65
C ALA A 1139 38.54 9.75 -21.37
N TYR A 1140 37.89 10.89 -21.12
CA TYR A 1140 36.45 10.99 -20.95
C TYR A 1140 35.68 10.57 -22.22
N VAL A 1141 36.05 11.11 -23.38
CA VAL A 1141 35.43 10.71 -24.66
C VAL A 1141 35.61 9.22 -24.94
N ARG A 1142 36.78 8.64 -24.62
CA ARG A 1142 37.00 7.18 -24.71
C ARG A 1142 36.14 6.39 -23.72
N ALA A 1143 35.92 6.89 -22.51
CA ALA A 1143 35.08 6.24 -21.51
C ALA A 1143 33.61 6.21 -21.95
N CYS A 1144 33.03 7.35 -22.35
CA CYS A 1144 31.66 7.41 -22.84
C CYS A 1144 31.44 6.48 -24.04
N ASN A 1145 32.35 6.50 -25.03
CA ASN A 1145 32.30 5.60 -26.18
C ASN A 1145 32.45 4.11 -25.83
N ALA A 1146 33.12 3.77 -24.72
CA ALA A 1146 33.28 2.38 -24.26
C ALA A 1146 32.07 1.86 -23.46
N HIS A 1147 31.36 2.76 -22.78
CA HIS A 1147 30.17 2.43 -21.98
C HIS A 1147 28.83 2.67 -22.71
N GLY A 1148 28.85 3.35 -23.87
CA GLY A 1148 27.65 3.69 -24.64
C GLY A 1148 26.96 4.98 -24.18
N TRP A 1149 27.59 5.78 -23.33
CA TRP A 1149 27.06 7.05 -22.82
C TRP A 1149 27.20 8.19 -23.84
N GLU A 1150 26.27 9.14 -23.82
CA GLU A 1150 26.38 10.35 -24.65
C GLU A 1150 27.40 11.35 -24.05
N VAL A 1151 28.36 11.76 -24.88
CA VAL A 1151 29.21 12.94 -24.61
C VAL A 1151 28.35 14.20 -24.78
N PRO A 1152 28.41 15.18 -23.85
CA PRO A 1152 27.63 16.41 -23.97
C PRO A 1152 27.89 17.12 -25.32
N LYS A 1153 26.82 17.57 -25.98
CA LYS A 1153 26.88 18.19 -27.32
C LYS A 1153 27.84 19.39 -27.39
N GLU A 1154 27.91 20.13 -26.27
CA GLU A 1154 28.73 21.33 -26.05
C GLU A 1154 30.15 21.04 -25.55
N PHE A 1155 30.55 19.78 -25.36
CA PHE A 1155 31.83 19.42 -24.74
C PHE A 1155 33.04 19.96 -25.53
N HIS A 1156 32.91 20.07 -26.86
CA HIS A 1156 33.98 20.58 -27.73
C HIS A 1156 34.07 22.12 -27.76
N SER A 1157 33.06 22.85 -27.25
CA SER A 1157 33.04 24.32 -27.15
C SER A 1157 33.48 24.85 -25.78
N MET A 1158 33.72 23.97 -24.79
CA MET A 1158 34.35 24.36 -23.52
C MET A 1158 35.78 24.87 -23.72
N ALA A 1159 36.22 25.82 -22.90
CA ALA A 1159 37.61 26.26 -22.86
C ALA A 1159 38.49 25.20 -22.14
N TRP A 1160 39.70 24.95 -22.66
CA TRP A 1160 40.62 23.89 -22.21
C TRP A 1160 41.94 24.41 -21.66
#